data_AF-A0A1Z5I9S2-F1
#
_entry.id   AF-A0A1Z5I9S2-F1
#
_cell.length_a   1.000
_cell.length_b   1.000
_cell.length_c   1.000
_cell.angle_alpha   90.00
_cell.angle_beta   90.00
_cell.angle_gamma   90.00
#
_symmetry.space_group_name_H-M   'P 1'
#
loop_
_entity.id
_entity.type
_entity.pdbx_description
1 polymer ?
#
loop_
_entity_poly.entity_id
_entity_poly.type
_entity_poly.pdbx_seq_one_letter_code
_entity_poly.pdbx_strand_id
1 'polypeptide(L)'
;MFCGIMLASLTGAYLMGGNSAEADSVTQSASTSTETKPAAPSEPTAPNSAVAPDTQKAVTAPTSATQTGNQVTIDPSNFQQSFEVHGNAHFESTQPGTVTLTDFTGGQQGSITLNNKINLNQSFDIKGQINLGAVDQHTEGTSGNNGNGGDGLAFGFHDANSDTVGDGGAGLGLGKIPDAIGWKADTTYNWTLTNDALPDPGDFSNGPQTPNRNDYGGGQAFGAFIQSSKNTEIPGDTPGVVSTTGVTSGLDSALAINAPGPSATDKSKSTDPKEWQGEFKDIEINYNPNFGGKVVDDKIIDSKKILTVTYDNKKWQKDITDWAADKTDTAFFVSAGTAANLNLQQFRLQSFTYEPAATVDVKYVYFTPDAVGPAKVKEIDNYVGEVNYPSGAFVGNKYLTSWQSIPGYRYLRMYPGSLPANGTLSEPGNNGTVTYLYVPDGNGGQHASVQLWDTTDNKPLGYPTSLEGANNSKAYYSDQPTINAYINAGYDYNPQDDSIENGITFDADNSTNPTYRVNLSHGITHSSDTTLRTINYLIKGTTTSVHPSDVQPLAWDIITDKVTGATISVPKGGYEALTAPLVSGYVAETSSVDGQYPGVVIGKYNDNPNITIYYTPNSEKTGIPGNDGSLLVTPPTTPETVTPQNVGGTVVTPPTTTPAGDNGTTPSEPEGDTANNHDKTPNQPSETPSQDNGENVTTDTEKGKAHDAGQMSQVTLAQSSANAQSAVGTVQQTSKNTGNNTLLNTASAELPQTNEQRSNTWTILGLSLMSILSLFGITKQKKHEGNN
;
A
#
# COMPACT_ATOMS: atom_id res chain seq x y z
N MET A 1 30.76 54.20 -56.53
CA MET A 1 29.58 54.01 -57.43
C MET A 1 28.35 54.22 -56.54
N PHE A 2 27.43 55.15 -56.82
CA PHE A 2 26.38 55.09 -57.87
C PHE A 2 25.55 53.80 -57.74
N CYS A 3 24.21 53.77 -57.72
CA CYS A 3 23.11 54.76 -57.58
C CYS A 3 21.81 53.92 -57.36
N GLY A 4 20.67 54.33 -56.80
CA GLY A 4 20.22 55.64 -56.31
C GLY A 4 19.08 56.24 -57.14
N ILE A 5 17.81 56.03 -56.75
CA ILE A 5 16.51 56.70 -57.11
C ILE A 5 15.40 55.90 -56.35
N MET A 6 14.51 56.40 -55.48
CA MET A 6 13.62 57.61 -55.40
C MET A 6 12.34 57.47 -56.24
N LEU A 7 11.13 57.96 -55.89
CA LEU A 7 10.56 58.78 -54.79
C LEU A 7 9.13 58.19 -54.48
N ALA A 8 8.13 58.69 -53.73
CA ALA A 8 7.79 59.92 -52.99
C ALA A 8 6.65 59.61 -51.94
N SER A 9 6.58 60.24 -50.75
CA SER A 9 5.83 61.48 -50.37
C SER A 9 4.30 61.32 -50.13
N LEU A 10 3.62 62.03 -49.20
CA LEU A 10 3.94 63.28 -48.49
C LEU A 10 3.08 63.53 -47.20
N THR A 11 3.68 64.06 -46.12
CA THR A 11 3.11 64.87 -44.96
C THR A 11 1.95 64.35 -44.07
N GLY A 12 1.85 64.71 -42.77
CA GLY A 12 2.75 65.51 -41.89
C GLY A 12 2.16 65.93 -40.50
N ALA A 13 3.00 66.53 -39.62
CA ALA A 13 2.74 67.04 -38.24
C ALA A 13 2.46 65.97 -37.12
N TYR A 14 2.91 66.00 -35.84
CA TYR A 14 3.83 66.82 -34.99
C TYR A 14 3.23 67.80 -33.93
N LEU A 15 3.92 67.95 -32.77
CA LEU A 15 3.64 68.74 -31.51
C LEU A 15 2.67 68.12 -30.46
N MET A 16 2.73 68.41 -29.14
CA MET A 16 3.85 68.35 -28.14
C MET A 16 3.36 68.67 -26.68
N GLY A 17 3.86 67.96 -25.66
CA GLY A 17 3.74 68.30 -24.21
C GLY A 17 2.37 68.06 -23.54
N GLY A 18 2.20 68.09 -22.19
CA GLY A 18 3.19 68.12 -21.09
C GLY A 18 2.61 68.53 -19.71
N ASN A 19 3.03 67.84 -18.63
CA ASN A 19 2.91 68.14 -17.17
C ASN A 19 1.54 68.26 -16.42
N SER A 20 1.35 67.33 -15.48
CA SER A 20 1.27 67.49 -14.00
C SER A 20 0.32 68.45 -13.25
N ALA A 21 -0.44 67.86 -12.29
CA ALA A 21 -0.87 68.39 -10.96
C ALA A 21 -1.87 69.59 -10.94
N GLU A 22 -2.60 69.94 -9.86
CA GLU A 22 -2.76 69.42 -8.48
C GLU A 22 -4.11 69.91 -7.86
N ALA A 23 -4.69 69.17 -6.89
CA ALA A 23 -5.65 69.58 -5.81
C ALA A 23 -6.88 70.51 -6.13
N ASP A 24 -7.85 70.83 -5.24
CA ASP A 24 -8.20 70.44 -3.85
C ASP A 24 -9.72 70.68 -3.61
N SER A 25 -10.36 70.01 -2.62
CA SER A 25 -11.46 70.56 -1.78
C SER A 25 -12.10 69.55 -0.78
N VAL A 26 -11.52 69.43 0.42
CA VAL A 26 -12.15 69.46 1.77
C VAL A 26 -13.71 69.43 1.83
N THR A 27 -14.40 68.59 2.64
CA THR A 27 -14.66 68.79 4.11
C THR A 27 -15.12 67.48 4.82
N GLN A 28 -15.56 67.53 6.09
CA GLN A 28 -15.35 66.52 7.14
C GLN A 28 -16.63 66.08 7.92
N SER A 29 -16.64 64.83 8.43
CA SER A 29 -17.44 64.33 9.60
C SER A 29 -18.99 64.24 9.44
N ALA A 30 -19.76 63.35 10.10
CA ALA A 30 -19.53 62.46 11.26
C ALA A 30 -20.55 61.28 11.36
N SER A 31 -20.33 60.40 12.35
CA SER A 31 -21.32 59.58 13.12
C SER A 31 -22.08 58.40 12.50
N THR A 32 -21.96 57.27 13.20
CA THR A 32 -22.58 55.93 13.13
C THR A 32 -24.10 55.85 13.37
N SER A 33 -24.75 54.81 12.83
CA SER A 33 -25.86 54.09 13.47
C SER A 33 -25.96 52.62 12.99
N THR A 34 -26.78 51.79 13.65
CA THR A 34 -26.74 50.30 13.61
C THR A 34 -27.88 49.63 12.82
N GLU A 35 -27.63 48.38 12.42
CA GLU A 35 -28.56 47.25 12.16
C GLU A 35 -29.93 47.48 11.49
N THR A 36 -30.23 46.71 10.42
CA THR A 36 -31.30 45.68 10.45
C THR A 36 -31.31 44.80 9.19
N LYS A 37 -31.81 43.55 9.34
CA LYS A 37 -32.07 42.57 8.28
C LYS A 37 -33.58 42.55 7.97
N PRO A 38 -34.03 42.59 6.70
CA PRO A 38 -34.80 41.44 6.20
C PRO A 38 -34.75 41.15 4.68
N ALA A 39 -34.94 39.86 4.36
CA ALA A 39 -35.65 39.24 3.21
C ALA A 39 -35.42 39.69 1.74
N ALA A 40 -35.44 38.69 0.84
CA ALA A 40 -35.37 38.87 -0.61
C ALA A 40 -36.76 39.05 -1.28
N PRO A 41 -36.84 39.78 -2.42
CA PRO A 41 -38.00 39.79 -3.33
C PRO A 41 -37.75 39.04 -4.64
N SER A 42 -38.83 38.76 -5.38
CA SER A 42 -38.85 37.87 -6.57
C SER A 42 -38.59 38.55 -7.92
N GLU A 43 -38.35 37.70 -8.93
CA GLU A 43 -38.16 38.00 -10.36
C GLU A 43 -39.43 38.52 -11.08
N PRO A 44 -39.30 39.40 -12.11
CA PRO A 44 -40.38 39.76 -13.04
C PRO A 44 -40.22 39.14 -14.45
N THR A 45 -41.33 38.64 -15.01
CA THR A 45 -41.47 38.33 -16.45
C THR A 45 -41.79 39.62 -17.25
N ALA A 46 -41.77 39.74 -18.58
CA ALA A 46 -41.81 38.82 -19.74
C ALA A 46 -41.18 39.58 -20.98
N PRO A 47 -41.36 39.23 -22.29
CA PRO A 47 -42.06 38.10 -22.92
C PRO A 47 -41.25 37.34 -24.00
N ASN A 48 -41.91 36.38 -24.67
CA ASN A 48 -41.34 35.44 -25.63
C ASN A 48 -41.44 35.90 -27.11
N SER A 49 -40.52 35.47 -27.97
CA SER A 49 -40.65 35.44 -29.44
C SER A 49 -39.71 34.38 -30.02
N ALA A 50 -40.25 33.45 -30.81
CA ALA A 50 -39.61 32.16 -31.06
C ALA A 50 -38.99 32.01 -32.46
N VAL A 51 -37.81 31.38 -32.50
CA VAL A 51 -37.30 30.56 -33.60
C VAL A 51 -36.82 29.25 -32.98
N ALA A 52 -36.98 28.12 -33.67
CA ALA A 52 -36.85 26.79 -33.08
C ALA A 52 -35.38 26.45 -32.66
N PRO A 53 -35.18 25.77 -31.52
CA PRO A 53 -33.87 25.27 -31.12
C PRO A 53 -33.50 23.98 -31.88
N ASP A 54 -32.23 23.88 -32.24
CA ASP A 54 -31.58 22.62 -32.59
C ASP A 54 -31.51 21.68 -31.36
N THR A 55 -31.51 20.37 -31.58
CA THR A 55 -31.60 19.37 -30.50
C THR A 55 -30.26 19.15 -29.81
N GLN A 56 -29.84 20.10 -28.97
CA GLN A 56 -28.78 19.86 -28.01
C GLN A 56 -29.22 18.79 -27.00
N LYS A 57 -28.56 17.64 -27.07
CA LYS A 57 -28.72 16.51 -26.15
C LYS A 57 -28.39 16.97 -24.73
N ALA A 58 -29.35 16.84 -23.81
CA ALA A 58 -29.14 17.24 -22.42
C ALA A 58 -27.94 16.49 -21.81
N VAL A 59 -26.97 17.23 -21.30
CA VAL A 59 -25.85 16.67 -20.53
C VAL A 59 -26.39 16.36 -19.14
N THR A 60 -26.50 15.07 -18.81
CA THR A 60 -26.86 14.62 -17.46
C THR A 60 -25.84 15.14 -16.46
N ALA A 61 -26.29 15.52 -15.25
CA ALA A 61 -25.37 15.78 -14.15
C ALA A 61 -24.50 14.52 -13.89
N PRO A 62 -23.21 14.68 -13.54
CA PRO A 62 -22.30 13.54 -13.37
C PRO A 62 -22.78 12.61 -12.26
N THR A 63 -22.86 11.32 -12.56
CA THR A 63 -23.18 10.28 -11.57
C THR A 63 -21.96 10.09 -10.67
N SER A 64 -22.13 10.14 -9.35
CA SER A 64 -21.09 9.66 -8.42
C SER A 64 -20.89 8.15 -8.57
N ALA A 65 -19.69 7.66 -8.26
CA ALA A 65 -19.40 6.22 -8.30
C ALA A 65 -20.31 5.42 -7.36
N THR A 66 -20.70 4.21 -7.75
CA THR A 66 -21.72 3.44 -7.03
C THR A 66 -21.11 2.70 -5.85
N GLN A 67 -21.55 3.04 -4.63
CA GLN A 67 -21.09 2.40 -3.40
C GLN A 67 -21.94 1.16 -3.04
N THR A 68 -21.30 0.06 -2.65
CA THR A 68 -21.94 -1.15 -2.09
C THR A 68 -21.14 -1.62 -0.88
N GLY A 69 -21.66 -1.38 0.33
CA GLY A 69 -20.87 -1.50 1.55
C GLY A 69 -19.73 -0.49 1.56
N ASN A 70 -18.50 -0.94 1.75
CA ASN A 70 -17.31 -0.10 1.65
C ASN A 70 -16.75 0.00 0.21
N GLN A 71 -17.14 -0.91 -0.69
CA GLN A 71 -16.62 -0.93 -2.06
C GLN A 71 -17.30 0.13 -2.94
N VAL A 72 -16.53 0.67 -3.88
CA VAL A 72 -16.93 1.64 -4.88
C VAL A 72 -16.70 1.02 -6.26
N THR A 73 -17.69 1.13 -7.15
CA THR A 73 -17.58 0.73 -8.56
C THR A 73 -17.54 1.95 -9.46
N ILE A 74 -16.46 2.05 -10.23
CA ILE A 74 -16.29 2.96 -11.36
C ILE A 74 -16.76 2.26 -12.64
N ASP A 75 -17.42 3.00 -13.53
CA ASP A 75 -17.97 2.54 -14.81
C ASP A 75 -17.91 3.69 -15.87
N PRO A 76 -18.25 3.46 -17.14
CA PRO A 76 -18.20 4.48 -18.20
C PRO A 76 -18.95 5.80 -17.95
N SER A 77 -19.88 5.85 -16.97
CA SER A 77 -20.62 7.06 -16.60
C SER A 77 -19.93 7.97 -15.58
N ASN A 78 -18.95 7.45 -14.84
CA ASN A 78 -18.24 8.15 -13.75
C ASN A 78 -16.70 8.06 -13.83
N PHE A 79 -16.17 7.42 -14.89
CA PHE A 79 -14.75 7.25 -15.17
C PHE A 79 -13.95 8.56 -15.13
N GLN A 80 -14.40 9.59 -15.85
CA GLN A 80 -13.72 10.90 -15.94
C GLN A 80 -13.70 11.67 -14.60
N GLN A 81 -14.60 11.36 -13.67
CA GLN A 81 -14.66 11.96 -12.34
C GLN A 81 -13.79 11.22 -11.32
N SER A 82 -13.35 10.02 -11.67
CA SER A 82 -12.60 9.11 -10.78
C SER A 82 -11.11 9.02 -11.11
N PHE A 83 -10.69 9.60 -12.24
CA PHE A 83 -9.32 9.59 -12.74
C PHE A 83 -8.88 10.97 -13.22
N GLU A 84 -7.62 11.34 -12.97
CA GLU A 84 -6.93 12.47 -13.60
C GLU A 84 -6.23 12.02 -14.89
N VAL A 85 -6.04 12.95 -15.85
CA VAL A 85 -5.33 12.72 -17.13
C VAL A 85 -4.05 13.53 -17.17
N HIS A 86 -2.95 12.88 -17.59
CA HIS A 86 -1.61 13.48 -17.63
C HIS A 86 -0.98 13.39 -19.03
N GLY A 87 -0.13 14.37 -19.34
CA GLY A 87 0.62 14.41 -20.60
C GLY A 87 -0.27 14.56 -21.83
N ASN A 88 -0.18 13.60 -22.76
CA ASN A 88 -0.99 13.54 -23.99
C ASN A 88 -2.38 12.90 -23.81
N ALA A 89 -2.65 12.31 -22.65
CA ALA A 89 -3.88 11.53 -22.45
C ALA A 89 -5.15 12.41 -22.43
N HIS A 90 -6.23 11.90 -23.02
CA HIS A 90 -7.52 12.59 -23.05
C HIS A 90 -8.71 11.63 -23.15
N PHE A 91 -9.80 11.95 -22.46
CA PHE A 91 -11.04 11.17 -22.48
C PHE A 91 -11.81 11.35 -23.80
N GLU A 92 -12.30 10.25 -24.37
CA GLU A 92 -13.05 10.24 -25.62
C GLU A 92 -14.49 10.71 -25.40
N SER A 93 -14.75 12.00 -25.69
CA SER A 93 -16.08 12.62 -25.59
C SER A 93 -17.20 11.91 -26.36
N THR A 94 -16.86 11.06 -27.33
CA THR A 94 -17.81 10.26 -28.12
C THR A 94 -17.88 8.77 -27.70
N GLN A 95 -16.94 8.29 -26.88
CA GLN A 95 -16.84 6.90 -26.43
C GLN A 95 -16.67 6.83 -24.90
N PRO A 96 -17.76 6.98 -24.11
CA PRO A 96 -17.71 6.90 -22.64
C PRO A 96 -16.93 5.68 -22.15
N GLY A 97 -16.15 5.86 -21.09
CA GLY A 97 -15.22 4.84 -20.57
C GLY A 97 -13.91 4.72 -21.35
N THR A 98 -13.72 5.37 -22.51
CA THR A 98 -12.47 5.30 -23.29
C THR A 98 -11.57 6.51 -23.03
N VAL A 99 -10.28 6.26 -22.84
CA VAL A 99 -9.20 7.25 -22.82
C VAL A 99 -8.20 6.93 -23.93
N THR A 100 -7.85 7.94 -24.72
CA THR A 100 -6.71 7.89 -25.63
C THR A 100 -5.48 8.31 -24.83
N LEU A 101 -4.46 7.46 -24.75
CA LEU A 101 -3.21 7.72 -24.03
C LEU A 101 -2.16 8.31 -24.97
N THR A 102 -2.02 7.74 -26.17
CA THR A 102 -1.20 8.31 -27.25
C THR A 102 -1.87 8.21 -28.60
N ASP A 103 -1.70 9.21 -29.45
CA ASP A 103 -1.99 9.17 -30.88
C ASP A 103 -0.89 8.39 -31.64
N PHE A 104 -1.08 8.15 -32.94
CA PHE A 104 -0.01 7.73 -33.86
C PHE A 104 0.95 8.90 -34.19
N THR A 105 1.58 9.47 -33.16
CA THR A 105 2.53 10.60 -33.20
C THR A 105 3.67 10.31 -32.23
N GLY A 106 4.91 10.60 -32.62
CA GLY A 106 6.11 10.25 -31.84
C GLY A 106 6.46 11.29 -30.77
N GLY A 107 7.07 10.83 -29.68
CA GLY A 107 7.44 11.66 -28.54
C GLY A 107 6.25 12.01 -27.64
N GLN A 108 5.23 11.15 -27.57
CA GLN A 108 4.12 11.31 -26.64
C GLN A 108 4.34 10.47 -25.38
N GLN A 109 3.79 10.96 -24.26
CA GLN A 109 3.58 10.20 -23.04
C GLN A 109 2.21 10.59 -22.49
N GLY A 110 1.34 9.62 -22.24
CA GLY A 110 0.03 9.87 -21.68
C GLY A 110 -0.38 8.81 -20.69
N SER A 111 -1.02 9.24 -19.61
CA SER A 111 -1.44 8.37 -18.51
C SER A 111 -2.71 8.87 -17.83
N ILE A 112 -3.35 7.96 -17.10
CA ILE A 112 -4.41 8.27 -16.14
C ILE A 112 -4.06 7.73 -14.76
N THR A 113 -4.35 8.49 -13.71
CA THR A 113 -4.16 8.10 -12.30
C THR A 113 -5.49 8.05 -11.57
N LEU A 114 -5.67 7.08 -10.68
CA LEU A 114 -6.87 6.93 -9.86
C LEU A 114 -6.83 7.91 -8.68
N ASN A 115 -7.86 8.76 -8.54
CA ASN A 115 -7.91 9.86 -7.56
C ASN A 115 -7.83 9.41 -6.08
N ASN A 116 -8.06 8.12 -5.80
CA ASN A 116 -8.01 7.51 -4.47
C ASN A 116 -7.10 6.29 -4.49
N LYS A 117 -6.32 6.07 -3.42
CA LYS A 117 -5.58 4.81 -3.26
C LYS A 117 -6.53 3.65 -2.92
N ILE A 118 -6.14 2.44 -3.30
CA ILE A 118 -6.88 1.18 -3.12
C ILE A 118 -6.43 0.51 -1.82
N ASN A 119 -7.36 0.03 -0.98
CA ASN A 119 -7.05 -0.77 0.21
C ASN A 119 -6.53 -2.17 -0.20
N LEU A 120 -5.23 -2.44 0.03
CA LEU A 120 -4.56 -3.71 -0.28
C LEU A 120 -4.92 -4.88 0.65
N ASN A 121 -5.80 -4.68 1.62
CA ASN A 121 -6.39 -5.76 2.41
C ASN A 121 -7.77 -6.21 1.89
N GLN A 122 -8.28 -5.55 0.84
CA GLN A 122 -9.47 -5.97 0.10
C GLN A 122 -9.12 -6.43 -1.32
N SER A 123 -9.98 -7.26 -1.91
CA SER A 123 -9.90 -7.60 -3.33
C SER A 123 -10.29 -6.39 -4.19
N PHE A 124 -9.65 -6.25 -5.35
CA PHE A 124 -10.10 -5.33 -6.41
C PHE A 124 -10.20 -6.05 -7.76
N ASP A 125 -11.02 -5.51 -8.65
CA ASP A 125 -11.34 -6.09 -9.95
C ASP A 125 -11.51 -4.97 -10.99
N ILE A 126 -10.61 -4.94 -11.97
CA ILE A 126 -10.62 -4.03 -13.12
C ILE A 126 -10.97 -4.85 -14.37
N LYS A 127 -12.02 -4.47 -15.08
CA LYS A 127 -12.39 -5.02 -16.39
C LYS A 127 -12.41 -3.90 -17.42
N GLY A 128 -11.83 -4.16 -18.58
CA GLY A 128 -11.72 -3.16 -19.64
C GLY A 128 -11.24 -3.77 -20.94
N GLN A 129 -10.81 -2.92 -21.85
CA GLN A 129 -10.26 -3.31 -23.15
C GLN A 129 -9.05 -2.44 -23.47
N ILE A 130 -8.01 -3.05 -24.03
CA ILE A 130 -6.83 -2.36 -24.54
C ILE A 130 -6.91 -2.32 -26.06
N ASN A 131 -6.77 -1.12 -26.62
CA ASN A 131 -6.27 -0.94 -27.96
C ASN A 131 -4.76 -0.69 -27.87
N LEU A 132 -3.97 -1.67 -28.29
CA LEU A 132 -2.50 -1.58 -28.34
C LEU A 132 -2.02 -0.97 -29.67
N GLY A 133 -2.96 -0.51 -30.50
CA GLY A 133 -2.72 0.04 -31.83
C GLY A 133 -2.79 -1.02 -32.94
N ALA A 134 -2.17 -0.68 -34.06
CA ALA A 134 -2.31 -1.39 -35.33
C ALA A 134 -0.97 -1.83 -35.94
N VAL A 135 0.14 -1.62 -35.25
CA VAL A 135 1.49 -1.93 -35.73
C VAL A 135 2.22 -2.71 -34.65
N ASP A 136 2.90 -3.78 -35.03
CA ASP A 136 3.75 -4.60 -34.15
C ASP A 136 5.22 -4.16 -34.25
N GLN A 137 6.05 -4.66 -33.34
CA GLN A 137 7.50 -4.44 -33.24
C GLN A 137 8.27 -4.65 -34.56
N HIS A 138 7.74 -5.49 -35.46
CA HIS A 138 8.28 -5.76 -36.79
C HIS A 138 7.17 -6.00 -37.82
N THR A 139 6.91 -5.05 -38.73
CA THR A 139 6.00 -5.28 -39.86
C THR A 139 6.75 -5.74 -41.11
N GLU A 140 6.48 -6.99 -41.55
CA GLU A 140 6.90 -7.47 -42.88
C GLU A 140 6.14 -6.72 -43.99
N GLY A 141 6.67 -5.57 -44.42
CA GLY A 141 6.22 -4.85 -45.62
C GLY A 141 6.43 -3.34 -45.62
N THR A 142 6.55 -2.70 -44.45
CA THR A 142 6.50 -1.23 -44.33
C THR A 142 7.90 -0.60 -44.47
N SER A 143 8.39 -0.45 -45.72
CA SER A 143 9.74 0.02 -45.98
C SER A 143 9.96 1.52 -45.71
N GLY A 144 10.52 1.85 -44.55
CA GLY A 144 11.15 3.15 -44.27
C GLY A 144 10.67 3.82 -42.98
N ASN A 145 11.43 3.61 -41.91
CA ASN A 145 11.52 4.40 -40.66
C ASN A 145 10.25 4.78 -39.86
N ASN A 146 9.04 4.50 -40.35
CA ASN A 146 7.76 4.88 -39.73
C ASN A 146 6.83 3.66 -39.47
N GLY A 147 7.40 2.44 -39.40
CA GLY A 147 6.65 1.18 -39.56
C GLY A 147 6.70 0.20 -38.38
N ASN A 148 7.12 0.65 -37.20
CA ASN A 148 7.22 -0.19 -35.99
C ASN A 148 6.22 0.28 -34.93
N GLY A 149 5.54 -0.68 -34.31
CA GLY A 149 4.68 -0.45 -33.16
C GLY A 149 5.47 -0.02 -31.94
N GLY A 150 4.98 0.95 -31.18
CA GLY A 150 5.64 1.35 -29.96
C GLY A 150 4.94 2.47 -29.18
N ASP A 151 5.34 2.69 -27.93
CA ASP A 151 6.29 1.84 -27.18
C ASP A 151 5.55 0.64 -26.56
N GLY A 152 4.51 0.93 -25.78
CA GLY A 152 3.60 -0.06 -25.18
C GLY A 152 2.64 0.60 -24.20
N LEU A 153 1.86 -0.22 -23.50
CA LEU A 153 0.90 0.21 -22.48
C LEU A 153 1.05 -0.62 -21.20
N ALA A 154 1.16 0.05 -20.05
CA ALA A 154 1.29 -0.57 -18.74
C ALA A 154 0.20 -0.16 -17.75
N PHE A 155 -0.07 -1.07 -16.81
CA PHE A 155 -0.90 -0.87 -15.62
C PHE A 155 0.02 -0.94 -14.40
N GLY A 156 0.06 0.11 -13.58
CA GLY A 156 1.02 0.26 -12.49
C GLY A 156 0.38 0.49 -11.12
N PHE A 157 1.10 0.09 -10.07
CA PHE A 157 0.73 0.14 -8.66
C PHE A 157 1.96 0.55 -7.82
N HIS A 158 1.80 1.46 -6.87
CA HIS A 158 2.87 2.00 -6.01
C HIS A 158 2.29 2.68 -4.74
N ASP A 159 3.15 2.94 -3.76
CA ASP A 159 2.84 3.61 -2.49
C ASP A 159 3.02 5.15 -2.51
N ALA A 160 3.75 5.68 -3.49
CA ALA A 160 3.82 7.11 -3.86
C ALA A 160 2.43 7.78 -4.05
N ASN A 161 2.36 9.11 -4.13
CA ASN A 161 1.09 9.88 -4.20
C ASN A 161 0.11 9.38 -5.28
N SER A 162 -1.18 9.59 -5.05
CA SER A 162 -2.26 9.16 -5.96
C SER A 162 -2.14 9.71 -7.38
N ASP A 163 -1.48 10.86 -7.57
CA ASP A 163 -1.24 11.55 -8.84
C ASP A 163 0.13 11.25 -9.49
N THR A 164 0.97 10.39 -8.89
CA THR A 164 2.34 10.14 -9.38
C THR A 164 2.35 9.26 -10.63
N VAL A 165 3.09 9.69 -11.65
CA VAL A 165 3.47 8.86 -12.81
C VAL A 165 4.95 9.08 -13.13
N GLY A 166 5.65 8.00 -13.45
CA GLY A 166 7.07 7.97 -13.78
C GLY A 166 7.38 8.23 -15.26
N ASP A 167 8.61 7.93 -15.66
CA ASP A 167 9.10 8.14 -17.04
C ASP A 167 8.38 7.24 -18.06
N GLY A 168 8.02 7.84 -19.20
CA GLY A 168 7.50 7.15 -20.38
C GLY A 168 8.59 6.45 -21.21
N GLY A 169 8.27 6.13 -22.45
CA GLY A 169 9.12 5.24 -23.26
C GLY A 169 9.22 3.86 -22.59
N ALA A 170 10.43 3.31 -22.53
CA ALA A 170 10.70 1.99 -21.92
C ALA A 170 10.24 1.87 -20.45
N GLY A 171 10.20 2.99 -19.70
CA GLY A 171 9.73 3.04 -18.32
C GLY A 171 8.21 2.85 -18.16
N LEU A 172 7.43 3.09 -19.23
CA LEU A 172 5.96 2.98 -19.28
C LEU A 172 5.22 3.54 -18.05
N GLY A 173 5.70 4.64 -17.49
CA GLY A 173 5.13 5.30 -16.30
C GLY A 173 5.56 4.71 -14.95
N LEU A 174 6.35 3.63 -14.90
CA LEU A 174 6.95 3.10 -13.66
C LEU A 174 8.36 3.66 -13.41
N GLY A 175 9.07 4.11 -14.45
CA GLY A 175 10.45 4.61 -14.33
C GLY A 175 10.58 5.75 -13.31
N LYS A 176 11.56 5.65 -12.41
CA LYS A 176 11.81 6.54 -11.26
C LYS A 176 10.82 6.46 -10.10
N ILE A 177 9.68 5.77 -10.21
CA ILE A 177 8.87 5.45 -9.02
C ILE A 177 9.54 4.27 -8.30
N PRO A 178 10.06 4.41 -7.07
CA PRO A 178 10.68 3.29 -6.36
C PRO A 178 9.64 2.25 -5.95
N ASP A 179 10.05 0.98 -5.85
CA ASP A 179 9.20 -0.14 -5.35
C ASP A 179 7.81 -0.25 -6.01
N ALA A 180 7.69 0.14 -7.28
CA ALA A 180 6.47 0.02 -8.06
C ALA A 180 6.35 -1.38 -8.68
N ILE A 181 5.12 -1.83 -8.92
CA ILE A 181 4.83 -3.10 -9.60
C ILE A 181 3.75 -2.89 -10.67
N GLY A 182 3.77 -3.69 -11.72
CA GLY A 182 2.77 -3.57 -12.78
C GLY A 182 2.80 -4.72 -13.78
N TRP A 183 2.02 -4.56 -14.84
CA TRP A 183 2.02 -5.44 -16.00
C TRP A 183 1.96 -4.61 -17.27
N LYS A 184 2.78 -4.95 -18.28
CA LYS A 184 2.79 -4.29 -19.59
C LYS A 184 2.34 -5.23 -20.71
N ALA A 185 1.61 -4.66 -21.66
CA ALA A 185 1.52 -5.13 -23.04
C ALA A 185 2.50 -4.29 -23.86
N ASP A 186 3.54 -4.92 -24.38
CA ASP A 186 4.69 -4.25 -24.99
C ASP A 186 4.73 -4.49 -26.50
N THR A 187 5.18 -3.48 -27.26
CA THR A 187 5.36 -3.55 -28.72
C THR A 187 6.76 -3.11 -29.17
N THR A 188 7.67 -2.77 -28.26
CA THR A 188 9.02 -2.27 -28.51
C THR A 188 10.02 -2.89 -27.52
N TYR A 189 10.71 -3.95 -27.95
CA TYR A 189 11.82 -4.53 -27.19
C TYR A 189 12.95 -3.51 -26.99
N ASN A 190 13.25 -3.20 -25.73
CA ASN A 190 14.37 -2.35 -25.36
C ASN A 190 15.69 -3.16 -25.28
N TRP A 191 16.67 -2.76 -26.08
CA TRP A 191 17.99 -3.43 -26.20
C TRP A 191 18.97 -3.09 -25.08
N THR A 192 18.75 -1.99 -24.38
CA THR A 192 19.69 -1.34 -23.44
C THR A 192 18.91 -0.63 -22.33
N LEU A 193 19.56 -0.35 -21.19
CA LEU A 193 19.01 0.54 -20.17
C LEU A 193 18.62 1.89 -20.80
N THR A 194 17.33 2.23 -20.77
CA THR A 194 16.74 3.45 -21.35
C THR A 194 15.52 3.86 -20.53
N ASN A 195 15.29 5.16 -20.31
CA ASN A 195 14.16 5.67 -19.51
C ASN A 195 13.99 4.97 -18.15
N ASP A 196 15.11 4.72 -17.47
CA ASP A 196 15.21 3.94 -16.23
C ASP A 196 14.52 2.57 -16.29
N ALA A 197 14.55 1.89 -17.45
CA ALA A 197 14.12 0.50 -17.63
C ALA A 197 15.24 -0.35 -18.25
N LEU A 198 15.47 -1.53 -17.65
CA LEU A 198 16.43 -2.52 -18.12
C LEU A 198 16.04 -3.14 -19.47
N PRO A 199 16.98 -3.80 -20.18
CA PRO A 199 16.67 -4.52 -21.41
C PRO A 199 15.59 -5.59 -21.22
N ASP A 200 14.78 -5.79 -22.25
CA ASP A 200 13.69 -6.77 -22.23
C ASP A 200 14.17 -8.22 -22.40
N PRO A 201 13.32 -9.22 -22.10
CA PRO A 201 13.69 -10.63 -22.22
C PRO A 201 14.00 -10.98 -23.68
N GLY A 202 15.22 -11.48 -23.94
CA GLY A 202 15.76 -11.72 -25.28
C GLY A 202 14.90 -12.63 -26.17
N ASP A 203 14.02 -13.43 -25.56
CA ASP A 203 12.96 -14.21 -26.18
C ASP A 203 11.99 -13.39 -27.06
N PHE A 204 11.96 -12.06 -26.94
CA PHE A 204 11.14 -11.14 -27.77
C PHE A 204 11.97 -10.20 -28.65
N SER A 205 13.28 -10.44 -28.76
CA SER A 205 14.21 -9.62 -29.58
C SER A 205 13.83 -9.58 -31.07
N ASN A 206 13.85 -8.37 -31.66
CA ASN A 206 13.76 -8.10 -33.10
C ASN A 206 15.14 -8.00 -33.78
N GLY A 207 16.13 -8.76 -33.30
CA GLY A 207 17.51 -8.73 -33.82
C GLY A 207 17.62 -8.99 -35.34
N PRO A 208 18.74 -8.64 -35.97
CA PRO A 208 18.96 -8.96 -37.38
C PRO A 208 18.90 -10.48 -37.57
N GLN A 209 18.24 -10.96 -38.64
CA GLN A 209 18.14 -12.38 -39.01
C GLN A 209 19.50 -12.95 -39.50
N THR A 210 20.44 -12.97 -38.57
CA THR A 210 21.77 -13.60 -38.53
C THR A 210 21.78 -15.11 -38.69
N PRO A 211 22.16 -15.75 -39.81
CA PRO A 211 22.43 -17.18 -39.77
C PRO A 211 23.54 -17.48 -38.73
N ASN A 212 23.19 -18.24 -37.68
CA ASN A 212 24.04 -18.61 -36.54
C ASN A 212 24.27 -17.52 -35.45
N ARG A 213 23.31 -16.61 -35.22
CA ARG A 213 23.10 -15.95 -33.92
C ARG A 213 21.86 -16.54 -33.24
N ASN A 214 21.84 -16.57 -31.91
CA ASN A 214 20.70 -17.08 -31.11
C ASN A 214 19.78 -15.92 -30.64
N ASP A 215 20.06 -14.71 -31.13
CA ASP A 215 19.67 -13.44 -30.54
C ASP A 215 18.34 -12.89 -31.12
N TYR A 216 17.53 -13.75 -31.76
CA TYR A 216 16.28 -13.40 -32.44
C TYR A 216 15.09 -14.12 -31.80
N GLY A 217 14.28 -13.37 -31.05
CA GLY A 217 13.05 -13.85 -30.42
C GLY A 217 11.84 -13.91 -31.36
N GLY A 218 11.93 -13.27 -32.52
CA GLY A 218 10.85 -13.18 -33.50
C GLY A 218 10.27 -11.79 -33.69
N GLY A 219 10.61 -10.83 -32.81
CA GLY A 219 10.10 -9.46 -32.84
C GLY A 219 8.58 -9.39 -32.72
N GLN A 220 8.03 -9.99 -31.65
CA GLN A 220 6.60 -10.07 -31.38
C GLN A 220 6.25 -9.29 -30.11
N ALA A 221 5.17 -8.53 -30.15
CA ALA A 221 4.55 -7.97 -28.96
C ALA A 221 4.34 -9.03 -27.85
N PHE A 222 4.56 -8.64 -26.60
CA PHE A 222 4.50 -9.57 -25.44
C PHE A 222 3.79 -8.95 -24.23
N GLY A 223 3.26 -9.81 -23.37
CA GLY A 223 2.71 -9.44 -22.07
C GLY A 223 3.61 -9.94 -20.94
N ALA A 224 3.93 -9.08 -19.98
CA ALA A 224 4.83 -9.43 -18.86
C ALA A 224 4.54 -8.59 -17.60
N PHE A 225 4.82 -9.16 -16.43
CA PHE A 225 4.94 -8.37 -15.20
C PHE A 225 6.21 -7.52 -15.24
N ILE A 226 6.13 -6.34 -14.61
CA ILE A 226 7.22 -5.39 -14.43
C ILE A 226 7.29 -4.95 -12.97
N GLN A 227 8.47 -4.54 -12.52
CA GLN A 227 8.71 -4.01 -11.18
C GLN A 227 9.92 -3.07 -11.19
N SER A 228 9.93 -2.03 -10.36
CA SER A 228 11.07 -1.12 -10.23
C SER A 228 11.93 -1.40 -8.99
N SER A 229 13.17 -0.90 -8.97
CA SER A 229 14.06 -1.03 -7.81
C SER A 229 13.52 -0.24 -6.61
N LYS A 230 13.58 -0.86 -5.41
CA LYS A 230 13.44 -0.16 -4.13
C LYS A 230 14.56 0.88 -3.97
N ASN A 231 14.33 1.89 -3.14
CA ASN A 231 15.44 2.65 -2.56
C ASN A 231 16.20 1.75 -1.57
N THR A 232 17.51 1.62 -1.76
CA THR A 232 18.41 0.81 -0.93
C THR A 232 19.25 1.63 0.04
N GLU A 233 19.22 2.97 -0.09
CA GLU A 233 20.14 3.92 0.57
C GLU A 233 21.64 3.70 0.24
N ILE A 234 21.97 2.78 -0.67
CA ILE A 234 23.37 2.45 -1.04
C ILE A 234 23.90 3.50 -2.04
N PRO A 235 25.03 4.19 -1.76
CA PRO A 235 25.60 5.17 -2.68
C PRO A 235 25.98 4.57 -4.04
N GLY A 236 25.21 4.91 -5.07
CA GLY A 236 25.41 4.47 -6.46
C GLY A 236 24.29 3.57 -7.01
N ASP A 237 23.38 3.09 -6.17
CA ASP A 237 22.15 2.45 -6.63
C ASP A 237 21.16 3.51 -7.12
N THR A 238 20.51 3.27 -8.26
CA THR A 238 19.40 4.11 -8.75
C THR A 238 18.06 3.46 -8.36
N PRO A 239 17.23 4.11 -7.53
CA PRO A 239 15.88 3.65 -7.24
C PRO A 239 14.94 3.87 -8.44
N GLY A 240 13.85 3.13 -8.51
CA GLY A 240 12.85 3.28 -9.57
C GLY A 240 13.28 2.74 -10.94
N VAL A 241 14.34 1.95 -11.04
CA VAL A 241 14.77 1.30 -12.29
C VAL A 241 13.90 0.06 -12.56
N VAL A 242 13.13 0.10 -13.64
CA VAL A 242 12.18 -0.94 -14.07
C VAL A 242 12.89 -2.17 -14.61
N SER A 243 12.33 -3.33 -14.30
CA SER A 243 12.77 -4.66 -14.74
C SER A 243 11.56 -5.48 -15.21
N THR A 244 11.70 -6.17 -16.34
CA THR A 244 10.68 -7.06 -16.91
C THR A 244 10.89 -8.49 -16.43
N THR A 245 9.84 -9.15 -15.91
CA THR A 245 9.87 -10.59 -15.62
C THR A 245 10.05 -11.36 -16.93
N GLY A 246 11.10 -12.18 -17.03
CA GLY A 246 11.41 -12.95 -18.24
C GLY A 246 10.52 -14.17 -18.47
N VAL A 247 10.90 -15.03 -19.40
CA VAL A 247 10.25 -16.33 -19.58
C VAL A 247 10.56 -17.25 -18.39
N THR A 248 9.54 -17.76 -17.72
CA THR A 248 9.65 -18.66 -16.56
C THR A 248 8.89 -19.97 -16.80
N SER A 249 8.94 -20.90 -15.84
CA SER A 249 8.05 -22.07 -15.82
C SER A 249 6.74 -21.84 -15.06
N GLY A 250 6.47 -20.61 -14.63
CA GLY A 250 5.33 -20.21 -13.80
C GLY A 250 4.27 -19.44 -14.58
N LEU A 251 3.21 -19.03 -13.87
CA LEU A 251 2.21 -18.09 -14.39
C LEU A 251 2.70 -16.63 -14.36
N ASP A 252 3.88 -16.35 -13.83
CA ASP A 252 4.53 -15.03 -13.85
C ASP A 252 5.30 -14.77 -15.16
N SER A 253 5.56 -15.81 -15.96
CA SER A 253 6.30 -15.76 -17.22
C SER A 253 5.82 -14.66 -18.16
N ALA A 254 6.75 -13.94 -18.78
CA ALA A 254 6.45 -13.24 -20.03
C ALA A 254 5.92 -14.22 -21.09
N LEU A 255 4.97 -13.77 -21.92
CA LEU A 255 4.38 -14.54 -23.00
C LEU A 255 4.16 -13.62 -24.21
N ALA A 256 4.47 -14.10 -25.42
CA ALA A 256 4.06 -13.40 -26.65
C ALA A 256 2.53 -13.26 -26.69
N ILE A 257 2.04 -12.11 -27.16
CA ILE A 257 0.61 -11.85 -27.40
C ILE A 257 0.33 -11.85 -28.90
N ASN A 258 -0.93 -11.98 -29.30
CA ASN A 258 -1.32 -11.82 -30.69
C ASN A 258 -0.98 -10.39 -31.13
N ALA A 259 -0.10 -10.27 -32.13
CA ALA A 259 0.37 -9.01 -32.70
C ALA A 259 -0.75 -7.96 -32.83
N PRO A 260 -0.52 -6.69 -32.42
CA PRO A 260 -1.37 -5.58 -32.84
C PRO A 260 -1.34 -5.46 -34.36
N GLY A 261 -2.48 -5.11 -34.95
CA GLY A 261 -2.66 -5.11 -36.39
C GLY A 261 -3.94 -4.39 -36.79
N PRO A 262 -4.03 -3.88 -38.03
CA PRO A 262 -5.23 -3.18 -38.46
C PRO A 262 -6.36 -4.17 -38.75
N SER A 263 -7.58 -3.76 -38.39
CA SER A 263 -8.77 -4.56 -38.66
C SER A 263 -8.95 -4.79 -40.16
N ALA A 264 -9.75 -5.81 -40.52
CA ALA A 264 -10.12 -6.04 -41.93
C ALA A 264 -10.80 -4.81 -42.56
N THR A 265 -11.48 -3.99 -41.75
CA THR A 265 -12.09 -2.73 -42.16
C THR A 265 -11.03 -1.68 -42.48
N ASP A 266 -9.99 -1.52 -41.65
CA ASP A 266 -9.00 -0.47 -41.83
C ASP A 266 -8.04 -0.78 -42.98
N LYS A 267 -7.65 -2.06 -43.12
CA LYS A 267 -6.96 -2.61 -44.32
C LYS A 267 -7.72 -2.35 -45.63
N SER A 268 -9.04 -2.14 -45.58
CA SER A 268 -9.86 -1.83 -46.76
C SER A 268 -9.96 -0.34 -47.09
N LYS A 269 -9.65 0.55 -46.12
CA LYS A 269 -9.70 2.01 -46.26
C LYS A 269 -8.35 2.61 -46.66
N SER A 270 -7.27 2.13 -46.04
CA SER A 270 -5.93 2.73 -46.16
C SER A 270 -4.82 1.69 -46.00
N THR A 271 -3.67 2.00 -46.59
CA THR A 271 -2.39 1.29 -46.37
C THR A 271 -1.41 2.10 -45.51
N ASP A 272 -1.78 3.30 -45.06
CA ASP A 272 -1.00 4.11 -44.10
C ASP A 272 -1.40 3.72 -42.67
N PRO A 273 -0.46 3.28 -41.81
CA PRO A 273 -0.74 2.97 -40.41
C PRO A 273 -1.40 4.07 -39.59
N LYS A 274 -1.26 5.34 -39.98
CA LYS A 274 -1.92 6.48 -39.33
C LYS A 274 -3.44 6.49 -39.44
N GLU A 275 -3.97 5.81 -40.45
CA GLU A 275 -5.41 5.70 -40.74
C GLU A 275 -6.01 4.40 -40.16
N TRP A 276 -5.23 3.66 -39.34
CA TRP A 276 -5.63 2.39 -38.75
C TRP A 276 -5.95 2.57 -37.27
N GLN A 277 -7.19 2.29 -36.88
CA GLN A 277 -7.64 2.48 -35.50
C GLN A 277 -7.18 1.38 -34.54
N GLY A 278 -6.73 0.21 -35.04
CA GLY A 278 -6.40 -0.95 -34.21
C GLY A 278 -7.63 -1.71 -33.72
N GLU A 279 -7.42 -2.73 -32.89
CA GLU A 279 -8.49 -3.58 -32.33
C GLU A 279 -8.44 -3.61 -30.81
N PHE A 280 -9.56 -3.28 -30.17
CA PHE A 280 -9.74 -3.40 -28.72
C PHE A 280 -9.89 -4.89 -28.32
N LYS A 281 -9.02 -5.36 -27.41
CA LYS A 281 -9.06 -6.71 -26.83
C LYS A 281 -9.31 -6.61 -25.33
N ASP A 282 -10.14 -7.51 -24.79
CA ASP A 282 -10.50 -7.49 -23.36
C ASP A 282 -9.28 -7.72 -22.44
N ILE A 283 -9.23 -6.97 -21.35
CA ILE A 283 -8.33 -7.20 -20.20
C ILE A 283 -9.13 -7.26 -18.90
N GLU A 284 -8.71 -8.17 -18.02
CA GLU A 284 -9.17 -8.28 -16.63
C GLU A 284 -7.94 -8.28 -15.71
N ILE A 285 -7.92 -7.40 -14.70
CA ILE A 285 -6.89 -7.35 -13.65
C ILE A 285 -7.59 -7.57 -12.31
N ASN A 286 -7.31 -8.68 -11.65
CA ASN A 286 -7.89 -9.04 -10.36
C ASN A 286 -6.81 -9.20 -9.30
N TYR A 287 -7.07 -8.63 -8.13
CA TYR A 287 -6.26 -8.81 -6.93
C TYR A 287 -7.05 -9.57 -5.86
N ASN A 288 -6.40 -10.53 -5.22
CA ASN A 288 -6.94 -11.30 -4.11
C ASN A 288 -5.90 -11.34 -2.95
N PRO A 289 -6.15 -10.63 -1.82
CA PRO A 289 -5.24 -10.64 -0.67
C PRO A 289 -5.26 -11.95 0.13
N ASN A 290 -6.24 -12.83 -0.13
CA ASN A 290 -6.58 -13.99 0.69
C ASN A 290 -6.38 -15.33 -0.06
N PHE A 291 -5.65 -15.34 -1.17
CA PHE A 291 -5.55 -16.51 -2.04
C PHE A 291 -4.86 -17.69 -1.33
N GLY A 292 -5.49 -18.86 -1.36
CA GLY A 292 -4.98 -20.08 -0.73
C GLY A 292 -5.04 -20.10 0.81
N GLY A 293 -5.51 -19.04 1.45
CA GLY A 293 -5.58 -18.92 2.90
C GLY A 293 -6.61 -19.86 3.55
N LYS A 294 -6.43 -20.10 4.84
CA LYS A 294 -7.29 -20.92 5.71
C LYS A 294 -8.00 -20.01 6.71
N VAL A 295 -9.25 -20.31 7.04
CA VAL A 295 -9.96 -19.61 8.13
C VAL A 295 -9.62 -20.27 9.46
N VAL A 296 -9.15 -19.47 10.41
CA VAL A 296 -8.91 -19.82 11.82
C VAL A 296 -9.35 -18.62 12.67
N ASP A 297 -10.25 -18.83 13.64
CA ASP A 297 -10.81 -17.77 14.50
C ASP A 297 -11.37 -16.56 13.74
N ASP A 298 -12.14 -16.84 12.68
CA ASP A 298 -12.70 -15.86 11.72
C ASP A 298 -11.65 -14.95 11.02
N LYS A 299 -10.35 -15.22 11.23
CA LYS A 299 -9.22 -14.61 10.51
C LYS A 299 -8.76 -15.54 9.39
N ILE A 300 -8.13 -14.96 8.36
CA ILE A 300 -7.50 -15.72 7.28
C ILE A 300 -5.99 -15.78 7.55
N ILE A 301 -5.44 -16.99 7.59
CA ILE A 301 -4.01 -17.28 7.75
C ILE A 301 -3.47 -18.04 6.54
N ASP A 302 -2.13 -18.14 6.41
CA ASP A 302 -1.44 -18.80 5.30
C ASP A 302 -1.82 -18.29 3.88
N SER A 303 -2.44 -17.11 3.79
CA SER A 303 -2.83 -16.49 2.52
C SER A 303 -1.65 -15.89 1.76
N LYS A 304 -1.83 -15.76 0.44
CA LYS A 304 -0.97 -15.01 -0.46
C LYS A 304 -1.74 -13.83 -1.05
N LYS A 305 -1.07 -12.68 -1.15
CA LYS A 305 -1.54 -11.52 -1.92
C LYS A 305 -1.21 -11.77 -3.39
N ILE A 306 -2.21 -12.15 -4.19
CA ILE A 306 -2.03 -12.58 -5.59
C ILE A 306 -2.62 -11.54 -6.55
N LEU A 307 -1.79 -11.06 -7.48
CA LEU A 307 -2.21 -10.25 -8.62
C LEU A 307 -2.35 -11.15 -9.87
N THR A 308 -3.47 -11.04 -10.55
CA THR A 308 -3.83 -11.86 -11.72
C THR A 308 -4.20 -10.94 -12.88
N VAL A 309 -3.65 -11.20 -14.06
CA VAL A 309 -3.99 -10.49 -15.30
C VAL A 309 -4.46 -11.50 -16.34
N THR A 310 -5.60 -11.25 -16.98
CA THR A 310 -6.09 -12.01 -18.14
C THR A 310 -6.16 -11.06 -19.33
N TYR A 311 -5.43 -11.36 -20.41
CA TYR A 311 -5.42 -10.58 -21.64
C TYR A 311 -5.14 -11.50 -22.84
N ASP A 312 -5.76 -11.25 -24.00
CA ASP A 312 -5.49 -11.98 -25.24
C ASP A 312 -5.57 -13.53 -25.10
N ASN A 313 -6.55 -13.98 -24.33
CA ASN A 313 -6.78 -15.39 -23.93
C ASN A 313 -5.62 -16.06 -23.16
N LYS A 314 -4.70 -15.27 -22.60
CA LYS A 314 -3.58 -15.70 -21.77
C LYS A 314 -3.80 -15.19 -20.34
N LYS A 315 -3.21 -15.89 -19.37
CA LYS A 315 -3.33 -15.58 -17.95
C LYS A 315 -1.95 -15.49 -17.31
N TRP A 316 -1.67 -14.34 -16.72
CA TRP A 316 -0.53 -14.10 -15.86
C TRP A 316 -0.99 -14.09 -14.39
N GLN A 317 -0.16 -14.57 -13.48
CA GLN A 317 -0.42 -14.56 -12.04
C GLN A 317 0.88 -14.47 -11.25
N LYS A 318 1.04 -13.41 -10.45
CA LYS A 318 2.22 -13.13 -9.63
C LYS A 318 1.84 -13.08 -8.16
N ASP A 319 2.70 -13.66 -7.34
CA ASP A 319 2.66 -13.49 -5.90
C ASP A 319 3.32 -12.16 -5.54
N ILE A 320 2.57 -11.29 -4.89
CA ILE A 320 2.98 -9.94 -4.51
C ILE A 320 2.94 -9.77 -2.97
N THR A 321 2.92 -10.88 -2.22
CA THR A 321 2.91 -10.89 -0.75
C THR A 321 4.10 -10.13 -0.17
N ASP A 322 5.31 -10.33 -0.70
CA ASP A 322 6.54 -9.67 -0.23
C ASP A 322 6.59 -8.17 -0.63
N TRP A 323 5.94 -7.79 -1.74
CA TRP A 323 5.85 -6.40 -2.21
C TRP A 323 4.83 -5.58 -1.40
N ALA A 324 3.73 -6.21 -0.99
CA ALA A 324 2.65 -5.63 -0.18
C ALA A 324 2.71 -6.07 1.29
N ALA A 325 3.89 -6.40 1.80
CA ALA A 325 4.13 -6.77 3.20
C ALA A 325 4.15 -5.55 4.14
N ASP A 326 4.57 -4.40 3.61
CA ASP A 326 4.71 -3.11 4.29
C ASP A 326 3.61 -2.10 3.90
N LYS A 327 2.70 -2.46 2.98
CA LYS A 327 1.69 -1.56 2.39
C LYS A 327 0.25 -1.94 2.77
N THR A 328 -0.50 -0.97 3.29
CA THR A 328 -1.97 -1.07 3.44
C THR A 328 -2.75 -0.62 2.21
N ASP A 329 -2.09 0.10 1.31
CA ASP A 329 -2.71 0.84 0.23
C ASP A 329 -1.79 0.95 -0.99
N THR A 330 -2.38 1.25 -2.15
CA THR A 330 -1.64 1.52 -3.40
C THR A 330 -2.38 2.55 -4.25
N ALA A 331 -1.64 3.45 -4.87
CA ALA A 331 -2.12 4.18 -6.06
C ALA A 331 -2.27 3.21 -7.25
N PHE A 332 -2.92 3.67 -8.32
CA PHE A 332 -3.07 2.92 -9.57
C PHE A 332 -3.04 3.88 -10.77
N PHE A 333 -2.33 3.47 -11.83
CA PHE A 333 -2.33 4.19 -13.10
C PHE A 333 -2.40 3.26 -14.31
N VAL A 334 -2.80 3.84 -15.44
CA VAL A 334 -2.61 3.27 -16.79
C VAL A 334 -1.77 4.27 -17.59
N SER A 335 -0.71 3.81 -18.26
CA SER A 335 0.24 4.67 -18.97
C SER A 335 0.67 4.07 -20.30
N ALA A 336 0.90 4.92 -21.30
CA ALA A 336 1.49 4.56 -22.58
C ALA A 336 2.43 5.66 -23.09
N GLY A 337 3.40 5.29 -23.93
CA GLY A 337 4.34 6.21 -24.56
C GLY A 337 4.55 5.91 -26.04
N THR A 338 5.11 6.87 -26.77
CA THR A 338 5.63 6.69 -28.14
C THR A 338 6.97 7.40 -28.31
N ALA A 339 7.89 6.79 -29.04
CA ALA A 339 9.20 7.37 -29.36
C ALA A 339 9.36 7.51 -30.88
N ALA A 340 10.31 6.77 -31.47
CA ALA A 340 10.41 6.58 -32.92
C ALA A 340 9.44 5.48 -33.43
N ASN A 341 9.07 4.56 -32.54
CA ASN A 341 8.04 3.56 -32.76
C ASN A 341 6.69 4.12 -32.25
N LEU A 342 5.59 3.78 -32.93
CA LEU A 342 4.31 4.50 -32.84
C LEU A 342 3.10 3.56 -32.78
N ASN A 343 2.11 3.88 -31.95
CA ASN A 343 0.76 3.32 -32.00
C ASN A 343 -0.28 4.31 -31.46
N LEU A 344 -1.51 4.22 -31.97
CA LEU A 344 -2.69 4.75 -31.27
C LEU A 344 -2.97 3.82 -30.08
N GLN A 345 -2.76 4.29 -28.86
CA GLN A 345 -2.85 3.47 -27.65
C GLN A 345 -3.97 4.00 -26.76
N GLN A 346 -4.93 3.13 -26.43
CA GLN A 346 -6.15 3.52 -25.74
C GLN A 346 -6.56 2.45 -24.72
N PHE A 347 -7.11 2.89 -23.59
CA PHE A 347 -7.77 2.02 -22.62
C PHE A 347 -9.26 2.34 -22.57
N ARG A 348 -10.11 1.31 -22.55
CA ARG A 348 -11.55 1.44 -22.34
C ARG A 348 -11.95 0.71 -21.07
N LEU A 349 -12.30 1.44 -20.03
CA LEU A 349 -12.85 0.88 -18.81
C LEU A 349 -14.26 0.31 -19.08
N GLN A 350 -14.54 -0.88 -18.56
CA GLN A 350 -15.89 -1.46 -18.48
C GLN A 350 -16.42 -1.39 -17.02
N SER A 351 -15.58 -1.77 -16.05
CA SER A 351 -15.88 -1.64 -14.62
C SER A 351 -14.60 -1.70 -13.79
N PHE A 352 -14.52 -0.96 -12.69
CA PHE A 352 -13.47 -1.12 -11.68
C PHE A 352 -14.07 -1.03 -10.28
N THR A 353 -14.07 -2.16 -9.56
CA THR A 353 -14.57 -2.26 -8.19
C THR A 353 -13.40 -2.42 -7.21
N TYR A 354 -13.35 -1.57 -6.20
CA TYR A 354 -12.32 -1.57 -5.15
C TYR A 354 -12.86 -0.97 -3.85
N GLU A 355 -12.15 -1.14 -2.73
CA GLU A 355 -12.39 -0.35 -1.51
C GLU A 355 -11.35 0.80 -1.45
N PRO A 356 -11.75 2.08 -1.37
CA PRO A 356 -10.80 3.18 -1.18
C PRO A 356 -10.10 3.11 0.17
N ALA A 357 -8.78 3.17 0.18
CA ALA A 357 -8.01 3.45 1.39
C ALA A 357 -8.22 4.91 1.82
N ALA A 358 -8.15 5.19 3.12
CA ALA A 358 -8.17 6.56 3.62
C ALA A 358 -6.74 7.09 3.67
N THR A 359 -6.39 8.02 2.77
CA THR A 359 -4.99 8.42 2.53
C THR A 359 -4.84 9.94 2.41
N VAL A 360 -3.59 10.42 2.50
CA VAL A 360 -3.20 11.78 2.08
C VAL A 360 -2.07 11.68 1.06
N ASP A 361 -1.91 12.71 0.24
CA ASP A 361 -0.74 12.89 -0.63
C ASP A 361 0.23 13.92 -0.03
N VAL A 362 1.51 13.86 -0.38
CA VAL A 362 2.56 14.72 0.18
C VAL A 362 3.41 15.32 -0.92
N LYS A 363 3.50 16.66 -0.96
CA LYS A 363 4.21 17.40 -2.01
C LYS A 363 5.27 18.35 -1.46
N TYR A 364 6.40 18.43 -2.16
CA TYR A 364 7.53 19.30 -1.83
C TYR A 364 7.63 20.41 -2.88
N VAL A 365 7.42 21.66 -2.49
CA VAL A 365 7.33 22.80 -3.43
C VAL A 365 8.26 23.94 -3.06
N TYR A 366 8.73 24.71 -4.04
CA TYR A 366 9.57 25.88 -3.84
C TYR A 366 9.06 27.10 -4.62
N PHE A 367 9.39 28.31 -4.16
CA PHE A 367 9.05 29.52 -4.90
C PHE A 367 9.95 29.74 -6.12
N THR A 368 9.36 29.99 -7.28
CA THR A 368 10.07 30.67 -8.38
C THR A 368 9.92 32.19 -8.21
N PRO A 369 11.02 32.96 -8.14
CA PRO A 369 10.96 34.42 -8.17
C PRO A 369 10.70 34.90 -9.60
N ASP A 370 9.47 34.70 -10.08
CA ASP A 370 8.97 35.25 -11.35
C ASP A 370 9.07 36.77 -11.31
N ALA A 371 10.14 37.33 -11.89
CA ALA A 371 10.32 38.76 -11.97
C ALA A 371 9.15 39.40 -12.73
N VAL A 372 8.44 40.31 -12.05
CA VAL A 372 7.18 40.94 -12.50
C VAL A 372 5.95 40.01 -12.50
N GLY A 373 5.83 39.14 -11.49
CA GLY A 373 4.58 38.41 -11.21
C GLY A 373 4.34 38.16 -9.70
N PRO A 374 3.13 37.70 -9.30
CA PRO A 374 2.95 37.07 -8.00
C PRO A 374 3.77 35.77 -7.96
N ALA A 375 4.47 35.50 -6.85
CA ALA A 375 5.34 34.34 -6.72
C ALA A 375 4.55 33.04 -6.91
N LYS A 376 4.99 32.20 -7.85
CA LYS A 376 4.46 30.86 -8.06
C LYS A 376 5.25 29.87 -7.22
N VAL A 377 4.61 28.75 -6.90
CA VAL A 377 5.31 27.56 -6.44
C VAL A 377 5.44 26.55 -7.58
N LYS A 378 6.57 25.86 -7.65
CA LYS A 378 6.77 24.66 -8.46
C LYS A 378 7.07 23.50 -7.53
N GLU A 379 6.58 22.31 -7.86
CA GLU A 379 6.98 21.05 -7.23
C GLU A 379 8.45 20.72 -7.56
N ILE A 380 9.14 20.06 -6.65
CA ILE A 380 10.55 19.68 -6.80
C ILE A 380 10.61 18.32 -7.50
N ASP A 381 11.23 18.28 -8.68
CA ASP A 381 11.24 17.09 -9.55
C ASP A 381 11.94 15.90 -8.87
N ASN A 382 11.38 14.70 -9.02
CA ASN A 382 11.87 13.42 -8.48
C ASN A 382 11.79 13.25 -6.94
N TYR A 383 11.11 14.14 -6.21
CA TYR A 383 10.85 13.98 -4.78
C TYR A 383 9.35 13.80 -4.52
N VAL A 384 8.91 12.54 -4.43
CA VAL A 384 7.55 12.20 -3.97
C VAL A 384 7.55 12.12 -2.45
N GLY A 385 6.52 12.66 -1.82
CA GLY A 385 6.43 12.65 -0.36
C GLY A 385 5.89 11.35 0.21
N GLU A 386 6.43 11.03 1.39
CA GLU A 386 6.23 9.75 2.06
C GLU A 386 5.22 9.89 3.21
N VAL A 387 4.29 8.93 3.33
CA VAL A 387 3.30 8.88 4.41
C VAL A 387 3.51 7.63 5.25
N ASN A 388 3.51 7.82 6.57
CA ASN A 388 3.50 6.74 7.54
C ASN A 388 2.09 6.64 8.15
N TYR A 389 1.50 5.45 8.08
CA TYR A 389 0.22 5.10 8.71
C TYR A 389 0.46 4.03 9.81
N PRO A 390 0.75 4.41 11.07
CA PRO A 390 1.11 3.45 12.14
C PRO A 390 0.10 2.32 12.38
N SER A 391 -1.17 2.54 12.04
CA SER A 391 -2.28 1.57 12.17
C SER A 391 -2.92 1.21 10.82
N GLY A 392 -2.29 1.58 9.71
CA GLY A 392 -2.84 1.44 8.35
C GLY A 392 -3.75 2.59 7.90
N ALA A 393 -3.88 2.73 6.58
CA ALA A 393 -4.62 3.78 5.87
C ALA A 393 -6.16 3.64 5.97
N PHE A 394 -6.70 3.77 7.19
CA PHE A 394 -8.14 3.61 7.50
C PHE A 394 -8.72 4.83 8.21
N VAL A 395 -10.04 5.03 8.06
CA VAL A 395 -10.76 6.15 8.71
C VAL A 395 -10.63 6.08 10.23
N GLY A 396 -10.31 7.21 10.85
CA GLY A 396 -10.02 7.35 12.29
C GLY A 396 -8.55 7.21 12.66
N ASN A 397 -7.73 6.54 11.83
CA ASN A 397 -6.31 6.34 12.10
C ASN A 397 -5.47 7.60 11.90
N LYS A 398 -4.22 7.55 12.36
CA LYS A 398 -3.23 8.61 12.17
C LYS A 398 -2.50 8.48 10.83
N TYR A 399 -2.31 9.61 10.17
CA TYR A 399 -1.25 9.80 9.19
C TYR A 399 -0.14 10.65 9.82
N LEU A 400 1.11 10.31 9.49
CA LEU A 400 2.30 11.03 9.88
C LEU A 400 3.15 11.30 8.65
N THR A 401 3.68 12.52 8.51
CA THR A 401 4.54 12.91 7.38
C THR A 401 5.68 13.80 7.86
N SER A 402 6.75 13.89 7.08
CA SER A 402 7.85 14.80 7.36
C SER A 402 8.35 15.51 6.09
N TRP A 403 9.03 16.64 6.30
CA TRP A 403 9.79 17.29 5.25
C TRP A 403 11.10 16.49 5.03
N GLN A 404 11.58 16.44 3.81
CA GLN A 404 12.80 15.70 3.42
C GLN A 404 13.98 16.65 3.25
N SER A 405 15.20 16.15 3.49
CA SER A 405 16.43 16.88 3.19
C SER A 405 16.75 16.83 1.70
N ILE A 406 16.33 17.85 0.94
CA ILE A 406 16.41 17.89 -0.53
C ILE A 406 17.64 18.73 -0.99
N PRO A 407 18.61 18.16 -1.72
CA PRO A 407 19.82 18.88 -2.15
C PRO A 407 19.54 20.18 -2.92
N GLY A 408 20.14 21.28 -2.48
CA GLY A 408 19.99 22.62 -3.07
C GLY A 408 18.78 23.42 -2.55
N TYR A 409 17.90 22.79 -1.76
CA TYR A 409 16.69 23.40 -1.20
C TYR A 409 16.74 23.36 0.33
N ARG A 410 16.24 24.42 0.98
CA ARG A 410 16.09 24.48 2.43
C ARG A 410 14.62 24.59 2.80
N TYR A 411 14.18 23.76 3.74
CA TYR A 411 12.81 23.79 4.24
C TYR A 411 12.49 25.13 4.92
N LEU A 412 11.28 25.65 4.69
CA LEU A 412 10.83 26.95 5.21
C LEU A 412 9.64 26.84 6.16
N ARG A 413 8.57 26.13 5.77
CA ARG A 413 7.34 25.89 6.57
C ARG A 413 6.32 25.03 5.78
N MET A 414 5.18 24.70 6.39
CA MET A 414 3.99 24.27 5.64
C MET A 414 3.52 25.36 4.66
N TYR A 415 3.04 24.97 3.49
CA TYR A 415 2.43 25.86 2.51
C TYR A 415 1.04 26.33 2.98
N PRO A 416 0.63 27.60 2.75
CA PRO A 416 -0.71 28.07 3.12
C PRO A 416 -1.82 27.28 2.40
N GLY A 417 -2.74 26.69 3.16
CA GLY A 417 -3.79 25.81 2.63
C GLY A 417 -3.44 24.32 2.60
N SER A 418 -2.20 23.95 2.96
CA SER A 418 -1.81 22.56 3.24
C SER A 418 -2.63 21.95 4.38
N LEU A 419 -2.82 20.63 4.35
CA LEU A 419 -3.11 19.85 5.56
C LEU A 419 -1.99 20.02 6.61
N PRO A 420 -2.26 19.78 7.90
CA PRO A 420 -1.22 19.60 8.91
C PRO A 420 -0.26 18.46 8.54
N ALA A 421 1.00 18.52 8.98
CA ALA A 421 1.97 17.43 8.74
C ALA A 421 1.52 16.07 9.33
N ASN A 422 0.86 16.10 10.50
CA ASN A 422 0.37 14.92 11.19
C ASN A 422 -1.11 15.14 11.55
N GLY A 423 -1.96 14.13 11.33
CA GLY A 423 -3.41 14.29 11.51
C GLY A 423 -4.15 12.97 11.73
N THR A 424 -5.48 13.03 11.62
CA THR A 424 -6.36 11.85 11.57
C THR A 424 -7.07 11.83 10.23
N LEU A 425 -7.20 10.64 9.65
CA LEU A 425 -7.96 10.37 8.43
C LEU A 425 -9.46 10.44 8.73
N SER A 426 -10.19 11.31 8.04
CA SER A 426 -11.62 11.60 8.29
C SER A 426 -12.58 10.81 7.42
N GLU A 427 -12.19 10.44 6.20
CA GLU A 427 -13.07 9.78 5.22
C GLU A 427 -12.31 8.81 4.31
N PRO A 428 -12.98 7.84 3.65
CA PRO A 428 -12.35 6.95 2.69
C PRO A 428 -11.94 7.71 1.42
N GLY A 429 -10.78 7.35 0.84
CA GLY A 429 -10.20 8.05 -0.30
C GLY A 429 -9.16 9.11 0.12
N ASN A 430 -8.83 9.99 -0.82
CA ASN A 430 -7.84 11.04 -0.64
C ASN A 430 -8.39 12.20 0.20
N ASN A 431 -7.88 12.35 1.42
CA ASN A 431 -8.26 13.37 2.40
C ASN A 431 -7.58 14.73 2.11
N GLY A 432 -6.78 14.84 1.05
CA GLY A 432 -6.08 16.05 0.61
C GLY A 432 -4.56 15.98 0.76
N THR A 433 -3.90 17.10 0.52
CA THR A 433 -2.44 17.17 0.38
C THR A 433 -1.74 17.86 1.56
N VAL A 434 -0.68 17.24 2.06
CA VAL A 434 0.33 17.88 2.90
C VAL A 434 1.41 18.49 2.00
N THR A 435 1.55 19.81 2.02
CA THR A 435 2.47 20.54 1.13
C THR A 435 3.52 21.30 1.92
N TYR A 436 4.78 20.87 1.80
CA TYR A 436 5.93 21.53 2.44
C TYR A 436 6.58 22.52 1.47
N LEU A 437 6.86 23.73 1.98
CA LEU A 437 7.43 24.83 1.22
C LEU A 437 8.93 25.01 1.52
N TYR A 438 9.73 25.10 0.47
CA TYR A 438 11.18 25.28 0.47
C TYR A 438 11.59 26.57 -0.23
N VAL A 439 12.88 26.91 -0.11
CA VAL A 439 13.56 27.94 -0.93
C VAL A 439 14.81 27.34 -1.60
N PRO A 440 15.15 27.77 -2.83
CA PRO A 440 16.49 27.59 -3.40
C PRO A 440 17.56 28.28 -2.55
N ASP A 441 18.83 28.05 -2.90
CA ASP A 441 20.02 28.45 -2.12
C ASP A 441 20.05 27.81 -0.71
N GLY A 442 19.51 26.60 -0.62
CA GLY A 442 19.54 25.76 0.58
C GLY A 442 20.70 24.76 0.55
N ASN A 443 21.72 25.03 1.35
CA ASN A 443 22.71 24.03 1.78
C ASN A 443 22.79 24.12 3.32
N GLY A 444 21.63 23.90 3.97
CA GLY A 444 21.19 24.64 5.15
C GLY A 444 21.84 24.30 6.48
N GLY A 445 22.80 23.36 6.50
CA GLY A 445 23.56 23.04 7.69
C GLY A 445 24.35 21.74 7.55
N GLN A 446 24.45 21.02 8.66
CA GLN A 446 24.59 19.57 8.64
C GLN A 446 23.22 18.91 8.62
N HIS A 447 23.19 17.65 8.23
CA HIS A 447 21.99 16.84 8.15
C HIS A 447 22.05 15.69 9.16
N ALA A 448 20.91 15.30 9.71
CA ALA A 448 20.76 14.11 10.53
C ALA A 448 19.40 13.47 10.21
N SER A 449 19.17 12.24 10.65
CA SER A 449 17.85 11.60 10.54
C SER A 449 17.47 10.86 11.81
N VAL A 450 16.17 10.66 12.00
CA VAL A 450 15.62 9.84 13.11
C VAL A 450 14.74 8.75 12.53
N GLN A 451 15.11 7.50 12.76
CA GLN A 451 14.38 6.31 12.37
C GLN A 451 13.73 5.67 13.59
N LEU A 452 12.41 5.52 13.60
CA LEU A 452 11.75 4.64 14.58
C LEU A 452 12.03 3.19 14.18
N TRP A 453 12.32 2.33 15.15
CA TRP A 453 12.72 0.94 14.90
C TRP A 453 11.90 -0.03 15.75
N ASP A 454 11.32 -1.02 15.08
CA ASP A 454 10.64 -2.14 15.71
C ASP A 454 11.66 -3.18 16.14
N THR A 455 11.77 -3.38 17.45
CA THR A 455 12.70 -4.35 18.06
C THR A 455 12.14 -5.77 18.12
N THR A 456 10.84 -5.96 17.87
CA THR A 456 10.17 -7.28 17.85
C THR A 456 10.33 -7.97 16.50
N ASP A 457 10.02 -7.27 15.40
CA ASP A 457 10.21 -7.79 14.04
C ASP A 457 11.58 -7.40 13.42
N ASN A 458 12.36 -6.54 14.10
CA ASN A 458 13.65 -6.01 13.65
C ASN A 458 13.58 -5.29 12.30
N LYS A 459 12.66 -4.31 12.19
CA LYS A 459 12.36 -3.55 10.97
C LYS A 459 12.25 -2.04 11.24
N PRO A 460 12.48 -1.15 10.25
CA PRO A 460 12.15 0.26 10.39
C PRO A 460 10.63 0.47 10.49
N LEU A 461 10.22 1.51 11.22
CA LEU A 461 8.83 1.93 11.40
C LEU A 461 8.56 3.24 10.65
N GLY A 462 8.10 3.10 9.41
CA GLY A 462 7.97 4.21 8.47
C GLY A 462 9.33 4.82 8.10
N TYR A 463 9.26 5.96 7.40
CA TYR A 463 10.41 6.62 6.79
C TYR A 463 11.22 7.47 7.79
N PRO A 464 12.54 7.65 7.59
CA PRO A 464 13.36 8.47 8.47
C PRO A 464 12.92 9.94 8.46
N THR A 465 12.72 10.55 9.63
CA THR A 465 12.50 12.00 9.68
C THR A 465 13.81 12.73 9.42
N SER A 466 13.87 13.56 8.38
CA SER A 466 15.03 14.42 8.10
C SER A 466 15.16 15.56 9.11
N LEU A 467 16.40 15.91 9.46
CA LEU A 467 16.77 17.04 10.30
C LEU A 467 17.92 17.82 9.63
N GLU A 468 17.88 19.15 9.75
CA GLU A 468 18.88 20.07 9.19
C GLU A 468 19.13 21.20 10.20
N GLY A 469 20.39 21.60 10.38
CA GLY A 469 20.73 22.71 11.26
C GLY A 469 22.21 23.02 11.32
N ALA A 470 22.56 24.14 11.95
CA ALA A 470 23.94 24.62 11.98
C ALA A 470 24.89 23.62 12.66
N ASN A 471 26.10 23.51 12.12
CA ASN A 471 27.23 22.77 12.67
C ASN A 471 27.43 23.09 14.18
N ASN A 472 27.55 22.05 15.03
CA ASN A 472 27.56 22.11 16.51
C ASN A 472 26.29 22.71 17.19
N SER A 473 25.15 22.85 16.51
CA SER A 473 23.88 23.30 17.14
C SER A 473 22.99 22.13 17.58
N LYS A 474 22.10 22.36 18.57
CA LYS A 474 21.07 21.37 18.94
C LYS A 474 19.91 21.41 17.95
N ALA A 475 19.42 20.22 17.57
CA ALA A 475 18.21 20.10 16.77
C ALA A 475 16.95 20.42 17.60
N TYR A 476 16.06 21.24 17.03
CA TYR A 476 14.72 21.47 17.59
C TYR A 476 13.75 20.40 17.05
N TYR A 477 13.80 19.22 17.65
CA TYR A 477 13.01 18.05 17.25
C TYR A 477 12.22 17.47 18.43
N SER A 478 11.10 16.82 18.12
CA SER A 478 10.38 15.95 19.05
C SER A 478 9.62 14.87 18.27
N ASP A 479 9.91 13.63 18.61
CA ASP A 479 9.30 12.38 18.17
C ASP A 479 8.04 12.00 18.96
N GLN A 480 7.80 12.62 20.13
CA GLN A 480 6.66 12.31 21.01
C GLN A 480 5.30 12.19 20.30
N PRO A 481 4.94 13.01 19.28
CA PRO A 481 3.69 12.81 18.52
C PRO A 481 3.68 11.50 17.72
N THR A 482 4.82 11.12 17.15
CA THR A 482 5.07 9.90 16.37
C THR A 482 5.05 8.67 17.30
N ILE A 483 5.77 8.73 18.43
CA ILE A 483 5.74 7.71 19.49
C ILE A 483 4.31 7.49 19.98
N ASN A 484 3.58 8.58 20.29
CA ASN A 484 2.19 8.48 20.75
C ASN A 484 1.27 7.84 19.70
N ALA A 485 1.50 8.07 18.41
CA ALA A 485 0.74 7.41 17.35
C ALA A 485 1.04 5.91 17.29
N TYR A 486 2.30 5.49 17.43
CA TYR A 486 2.66 4.06 17.51
C TYR A 486 2.18 3.38 18.79
N ILE A 487 2.15 4.06 19.94
CA ILE A 487 1.55 3.53 21.16
C ILE A 487 0.05 3.26 20.97
N ASN A 488 -0.67 4.17 20.30
CA ASN A 488 -2.07 3.94 19.91
C ASN A 488 -2.22 2.82 18.87
N ALA A 489 -1.18 2.52 18.08
CA ALA A 489 -1.12 1.37 17.17
C ALA A 489 -0.73 0.04 17.86
N GLY A 490 -0.58 0.03 19.19
CA GLY A 490 -0.30 -1.18 19.96
C GLY A 490 1.18 -1.41 20.32
N TYR A 491 2.09 -0.51 19.95
CA TYR A 491 3.49 -0.62 20.38
C TYR A 491 3.65 -0.19 21.85
N ASP A 492 4.63 -0.77 22.54
CA ASP A 492 5.13 -0.26 23.82
C ASP A 492 6.49 0.45 23.58
N TYR A 493 6.78 1.47 24.38
CA TYR A 493 7.98 2.34 24.26
C TYR A 493 8.72 2.42 25.59
N ASN A 494 10.06 2.32 25.55
CA ASN A 494 10.93 2.47 26.71
C ASN A 494 11.95 3.61 26.47
N PRO A 495 11.83 4.76 27.18
CA PRO A 495 12.78 5.87 27.05
C PRO A 495 14.23 5.52 27.39
N GLN A 496 14.50 4.42 28.09
CA GLN A 496 15.87 3.99 28.42
C GLN A 496 16.58 3.26 27.27
N ASP A 497 15.84 2.86 26.23
CA ASP A 497 16.41 2.25 25.01
C ASP A 497 16.53 3.28 23.86
N ASP A 498 16.30 4.57 24.14
CA ASP A 498 16.33 5.64 23.14
C ASP A 498 17.74 6.26 22.98
N SER A 499 18.19 6.41 21.73
CA SER A 499 19.46 7.07 21.42
C SER A 499 19.41 8.60 21.46
N ILE A 500 18.22 9.21 21.56
CA ILE A 500 18.05 10.67 21.53
C ILE A 500 17.63 11.31 22.87
N GLU A 501 17.66 10.58 24.00
CA GLU A 501 17.29 11.06 25.35
C GLU A 501 17.94 12.41 25.74
N ASN A 502 19.18 12.65 25.28
CA ASN A 502 19.95 13.88 25.57
C ASN A 502 19.76 15.01 24.52
N GLY A 503 18.94 14.77 23.51
CA GLY A 503 18.71 15.60 22.33
C GLY A 503 19.83 15.53 21.30
N ILE A 504 19.48 15.59 20.02
CA ILE A 504 20.43 15.57 18.90
C ILE A 504 21.21 16.88 18.84
N THR A 505 22.52 16.77 18.61
CA THR A 505 23.42 17.88 18.28
C THR A 505 24.06 17.59 16.95
N PHE A 506 23.92 18.51 15.99
CA PHE A 506 24.54 18.39 14.67
C PHE A 506 26.07 18.42 14.79
N ASP A 507 26.74 17.54 14.07
CA ASP A 507 28.20 17.40 14.12
C ASP A 507 28.92 18.48 13.28
N ALA A 508 30.08 18.13 12.72
CA ALA A 508 30.89 19.00 11.87
C ALA A 508 31.31 18.37 10.53
N ASP A 509 30.79 17.20 10.16
CA ASP A 509 31.28 16.40 9.03
C ASP A 509 30.25 16.31 7.90
N ASN A 510 30.39 17.23 6.93
CA ASN A 510 29.59 17.29 5.71
C ASN A 510 29.69 16.04 4.80
N SER A 511 30.47 15.01 5.16
CA SER A 511 30.52 13.72 4.45
C SER A 511 29.66 12.62 5.08
N THR A 512 29.03 12.87 6.24
CA THR A 512 28.19 11.89 6.95
C THR A 512 26.88 12.50 7.45
N ASN A 513 25.76 11.81 7.23
CA ASN A 513 24.47 12.15 7.82
C ASN A 513 24.17 11.12 8.95
N PRO A 514 24.33 11.45 10.25
CA PRO A 514 24.04 10.51 11.34
C PRO A 514 22.55 10.17 11.45
N THR A 515 22.26 8.86 11.40
CA THR A 515 20.92 8.30 11.67
C THR A 515 20.81 7.87 13.14
N TYR A 516 19.91 8.49 13.88
CA TYR A 516 19.54 8.11 15.25
C TYR A 516 18.36 7.12 15.24
N ARG A 517 18.24 6.31 16.31
CA ARG A 517 17.16 5.31 16.46
C ARG A 517 16.33 5.53 17.72
N VAL A 518 15.02 5.48 17.53
CA VAL A 518 14.01 5.46 18.61
C VAL A 518 13.40 4.07 18.62
N ASN A 519 13.64 3.29 19.67
CA ASN A 519 13.28 1.87 19.71
C ASN A 519 11.87 1.66 20.32
N LEU A 520 11.03 0.88 19.63
CA LEU A 520 9.73 0.42 20.10
C LEU A 520 9.63 -1.12 20.01
N SER A 521 8.67 -1.72 20.68
CA SER A 521 8.37 -3.16 20.62
C SER A 521 6.88 -3.40 20.49
N HIS A 522 6.46 -4.57 19.99
CA HIS A 522 5.06 -4.95 20.01
C HIS A 522 4.58 -5.06 21.46
N GLY A 523 3.53 -4.31 21.81
CA GLY A 523 2.92 -4.44 23.12
C GLY A 523 2.14 -5.74 23.24
N ILE A 524 2.17 -6.36 24.42
CA ILE A 524 1.49 -7.63 24.70
C ILE A 524 0.30 -7.42 25.63
N THR A 525 -0.75 -8.22 25.45
CA THR A 525 -1.86 -8.36 26.39
C THR A 525 -2.09 -9.83 26.75
N HIS A 526 -2.64 -10.06 27.94
CA HIS A 526 -2.96 -11.39 28.45
C HIS A 526 -4.44 -11.47 28.81
N SER A 527 -5.07 -12.58 28.43
CA SER A 527 -6.42 -12.95 28.86
C SER A 527 -6.48 -14.47 29.11
N SER A 528 -7.65 -15.01 29.37
CA SER A 528 -7.84 -16.45 29.60
C SER A 528 -9.21 -16.91 29.14
N ASP A 529 -9.31 -18.14 28.66
CA ASP A 529 -10.58 -18.79 28.32
C ASP A 529 -10.61 -20.23 28.88
N THR A 530 -11.71 -20.95 28.71
CA THR A 530 -11.89 -22.32 29.21
C THR A 530 -12.72 -23.16 28.25
N THR A 531 -12.15 -24.26 27.77
CA THR A 531 -12.86 -25.27 26.98
C THR A 531 -13.35 -26.42 27.86
N LEU A 532 -14.46 -27.05 27.47
CA LEU A 532 -15.12 -28.11 28.22
C LEU A 532 -15.09 -29.44 27.45
N ARG A 533 -14.64 -30.52 28.10
CA ARG A 533 -14.86 -31.89 27.63
C ARG A 533 -16.07 -32.49 28.35
N THR A 534 -17.07 -32.90 27.60
CA THR A 534 -18.28 -33.55 28.12
C THR A 534 -18.26 -35.05 27.83
N ILE A 535 -18.47 -35.87 28.85
CA ILE A 535 -18.53 -37.33 28.75
C ILE A 535 -19.96 -37.77 29.12
N ASN A 536 -20.69 -38.30 28.14
CA ASN A 536 -22.07 -38.77 28.27
C ASN A 536 -22.12 -40.29 28.46
N TYR A 537 -23.15 -40.79 29.16
CA TYR A 537 -23.30 -42.21 29.50
C TYR A 537 -24.67 -42.70 29.01
N LEU A 538 -24.74 -43.24 27.79
CA LEU A 538 -26.02 -43.53 27.11
C LEU A 538 -26.26 -45.04 26.92
N ILE A 539 -27.51 -45.50 26.94
CA ILE A 539 -27.84 -46.87 26.50
C ILE A 539 -27.53 -47.01 25.00
N LYS A 540 -26.79 -48.06 24.62
CA LYS A 540 -26.40 -48.34 23.23
C LYS A 540 -27.60 -48.33 22.28
N GLY A 541 -27.52 -47.51 21.23
CA GLY A 541 -28.56 -47.37 20.22
C GLY A 541 -29.74 -46.48 20.63
N THR A 542 -29.67 -45.77 21.77
CA THR A 542 -30.69 -44.80 22.20
C THR A 542 -30.04 -43.49 22.67
N THR A 543 -30.87 -42.49 22.99
CA THR A 543 -30.45 -41.23 23.65
C THR A 543 -30.69 -41.23 25.16
N THR A 544 -31.06 -42.38 25.76
CA THR A 544 -31.36 -42.48 27.19
C THR A 544 -30.09 -42.49 28.02
N SER A 545 -29.90 -41.49 28.89
CA SER A 545 -28.78 -41.46 29.83
C SER A 545 -28.97 -42.47 30.97
N VAL A 546 -27.93 -43.24 31.29
CA VAL A 546 -27.89 -44.17 32.43
C VAL A 546 -27.19 -43.57 33.66
N HIS A 547 -26.44 -42.51 33.47
CA HIS A 547 -25.75 -41.72 34.49
C HIS A 547 -25.72 -40.24 34.05
N PRO A 548 -25.64 -39.26 34.97
CA PRO A 548 -25.38 -37.86 34.62
C PRO A 548 -24.03 -37.71 33.91
N SER A 549 -23.94 -36.82 32.92
CA SER A 549 -22.71 -36.57 32.17
C SER A 549 -21.66 -35.85 33.01
N ASP A 550 -20.40 -36.25 32.89
CA ASP A 550 -19.27 -35.54 33.51
C ASP A 550 -18.77 -34.42 32.59
N VAL A 551 -18.37 -33.30 33.17
CA VAL A 551 -17.83 -32.13 32.44
C VAL A 551 -16.49 -31.74 33.04
N GLN A 552 -15.43 -31.81 32.23
CA GLN A 552 -14.06 -31.49 32.61
C GLN A 552 -13.64 -30.17 31.96
N PRO A 553 -13.36 -29.10 32.73
CA PRO A 553 -12.84 -27.84 32.19
C PRO A 553 -11.32 -27.91 31.96
N LEU A 554 -10.84 -27.26 30.90
CA LEU A 554 -9.44 -26.97 30.65
C LEU A 554 -9.27 -25.46 30.47
N ALA A 555 -8.54 -24.83 31.38
CA ALA A 555 -8.23 -23.40 31.32
C ALA A 555 -7.02 -23.11 30.42
N TRP A 556 -7.08 -21.98 29.72
CA TRP A 556 -6.07 -21.51 28.79
C TRP A 556 -5.60 -20.10 29.19
N ASP A 557 -4.30 -19.84 29.17
CA ASP A 557 -3.79 -18.47 29.03
C ASP A 557 -3.78 -18.12 27.54
N ILE A 558 -4.31 -16.95 27.20
CA ILE A 558 -4.27 -16.40 25.85
C ILE A 558 -3.33 -15.19 25.88
N ILE A 559 -2.29 -15.25 25.05
CA ILE A 559 -1.34 -14.18 24.83
C ILE A 559 -1.70 -13.52 23.50
N THR A 560 -1.89 -12.20 23.48
CA THR A 560 -2.25 -11.45 22.28
C THR A 560 -1.27 -10.31 22.04
N ASP A 561 -0.66 -10.30 20.86
CA ASP A 561 0.12 -9.19 20.32
C ASP A 561 -0.85 -8.05 19.93
N LYS A 562 -0.64 -6.84 20.47
CA LYS A 562 -1.51 -5.66 20.22
C LYS A 562 -1.38 -5.13 18.79
N VAL A 563 -0.22 -5.28 18.14
CA VAL A 563 0.10 -4.74 16.82
C VAL A 563 -0.43 -5.65 15.72
N THR A 564 -0.12 -6.95 15.80
CA THR A 564 -0.57 -7.92 14.78
C THR A 564 -1.96 -8.50 15.07
N GLY A 565 -2.44 -8.40 16.31
CA GLY A 565 -3.64 -9.08 16.77
C GLY A 565 -3.51 -10.61 16.75
N ALA A 566 -2.31 -11.16 16.60
CA ALA A 566 -2.06 -12.59 16.64
C ALA A 566 -2.20 -13.13 18.07
N THR A 567 -2.74 -14.33 18.21
CA THR A 567 -2.99 -14.98 19.51
C THR A 567 -2.24 -16.30 19.65
N ILE A 568 -1.85 -16.62 20.88
CA ILE A 568 -1.31 -17.93 21.27
C ILE A 568 -2.10 -18.42 22.48
N SER A 569 -2.67 -19.62 22.38
CA SER A 569 -3.36 -20.30 23.47
C SER A 569 -2.44 -21.32 24.14
N VAL A 570 -2.18 -21.16 25.44
CA VAL A 570 -1.34 -22.05 26.26
C VAL A 570 -2.21 -22.78 27.29
N PRO A 571 -2.30 -24.13 27.26
CA PRO A 571 -3.17 -24.88 28.17
C PRO A 571 -2.53 -25.03 29.56
N LYS A 572 -3.34 -24.92 30.62
CA LYS A 572 -2.90 -25.09 32.02
C LYS A 572 -2.87 -26.56 32.48
N GLY A 573 -2.90 -27.51 31.56
CA GLY A 573 -2.97 -28.94 31.83
C GLY A 573 -3.60 -29.70 30.68
N GLY A 574 -4.50 -30.64 31.00
CA GLY A 574 -5.33 -31.35 30.03
C GLY A 574 -6.62 -31.85 30.68
N TYR A 575 -7.43 -32.55 29.90
CA TYR A 575 -8.59 -33.26 30.41
C TYR A 575 -8.15 -34.60 31.00
N GLU A 576 -8.32 -34.78 32.30
CA GLU A 576 -7.88 -35.98 33.04
C GLU A 576 -8.58 -37.27 32.60
N ALA A 577 -7.88 -38.40 32.70
CA ALA A 577 -8.44 -39.71 32.39
C ALA A 577 -9.59 -40.07 33.36
N LEU A 578 -10.65 -40.70 32.85
CA LEU A 578 -11.86 -41.00 33.62
C LEU A 578 -12.29 -42.46 33.43
N THR A 579 -12.54 -43.17 34.53
CA THR A 579 -13.11 -44.53 34.53
C THR A 579 -14.63 -44.47 34.40
N ALA A 580 -15.21 -45.33 33.56
CA ALA A 580 -16.66 -45.38 33.35
C ALA A 580 -17.40 -45.74 34.66
N PRO A 581 -18.46 -45.02 35.05
CA PRO A 581 -19.21 -45.32 36.27
C PRO A 581 -19.88 -46.69 36.22
N LEU A 582 -19.89 -47.40 37.34
CA LEU A 582 -20.57 -48.69 37.48
C LEU A 582 -22.08 -48.46 37.64
N VAL A 583 -22.87 -48.86 36.63
CA VAL A 583 -24.33 -48.71 36.63
C VAL A 583 -24.99 -50.08 36.85
N SER A 584 -25.86 -50.17 37.86
CA SER A 584 -26.59 -51.41 38.13
C SER A 584 -27.46 -51.83 36.94
N GLY A 585 -27.37 -53.09 36.54
CA GLY A 585 -28.11 -53.63 35.39
C GLY A 585 -27.46 -53.43 34.02
N TYR A 586 -26.31 -52.76 33.90
CA TYR A 586 -25.63 -52.47 32.64
C TYR A 586 -24.11 -52.68 32.72
N VAL A 587 -23.47 -52.92 31.57
CA VAL A 587 -22.00 -52.89 31.38
C VAL A 587 -21.64 -51.75 30.42
N ALA A 588 -20.62 -50.96 30.76
CA ALA A 588 -20.02 -50.00 29.83
C ALA A 588 -19.22 -50.73 28.73
N GLU A 589 -19.37 -50.32 27.48
CA GLU A 589 -18.61 -50.91 26.36
C GLU A 589 -17.16 -50.41 26.29
N THR A 590 -16.89 -49.22 26.82
CA THR A 590 -15.55 -48.71 27.13
C THR A 590 -15.44 -48.48 28.63
N SER A 591 -14.45 -49.11 29.28
CA SER A 591 -14.26 -49.01 30.74
C SER A 591 -13.65 -47.68 31.20
N SER A 592 -13.17 -46.86 30.26
CA SER A 592 -12.54 -45.57 30.52
C SER A 592 -12.57 -44.65 29.29
N VAL A 593 -12.30 -43.38 29.53
CA VAL A 593 -11.93 -42.35 28.55
C VAL A 593 -10.54 -41.85 28.93
N ASP A 594 -9.61 -41.87 27.97
CA ASP A 594 -8.21 -41.51 28.21
C ASP A 594 -8.01 -40.02 28.48
N GLY A 595 -6.88 -39.68 29.10
CA GLY A 595 -6.46 -38.30 29.31
C GLY A 595 -6.08 -37.62 27.98
N GLN A 596 -6.49 -36.37 27.80
CA GLN A 596 -6.20 -35.58 26.59
C GLN A 596 -5.49 -34.29 26.99
N TYR A 597 -4.21 -34.17 26.61
CA TYR A 597 -3.37 -33.02 26.92
C TYR A 597 -3.01 -32.27 25.63
N PRO A 598 -3.72 -31.17 25.30
CA PRO A 598 -3.38 -30.33 24.15
C PRO A 598 -1.98 -29.71 24.28
N GLY A 599 -1.38 -29.36 23.13
CA GLY A 599 -0.19 -28.52 23.09
C GLY A 599 -0.53 -27.03 23.12
N VAL A 600 0.50 -26.18 22.98
CA VAL A 600 0.32 -24.76 22.64
C VAL A 600 -0.29 -24.66 21.24
N VAL A 601 -1.26 -23.76 21.08
CA VAL A 601 -2.01 -23.55 19.83
C VAL A 601 -1.78 -22.12 19.34
N ILE A 602 -1.52 -21.96 18.04
CA ILE A 602 -1.53 -20.66 17.36
C ILE A 602 -2.98 -20.35 17.00
N GLY A 603 -3.45 -19.16 17.35
CA GLY A 603 -4.88 -18.86 17.38
C GLY A 603 -5.50 -19.16 18.76
N LYS A 604 -6.82 -19.11 18.81
CA LYS A 604 -7.66 -19.40 19.97
C LYS A 604 -8.08 -20.88 19.95
N TYR A 605 -7.88 -21.60 21.05
CA TYR A 605 -8.38 -22.97 21.16
C TYR A 605 -9.85 -23.00 21.58
N ASN A 606 -10.72 -23.47 20.67
CA ASN A 606 -12.18 -23.45 20.85
C ASN A 606 -12.83 -24.85 20.90
N ASP A 607 -12.04 -25.93 20.79
CA ASP A 607 -12.58 -27.29 20.76
C ASP A 607 -13.14 -27.70 22.13
N ASN A 608 -14.41 -28.10 22.13
CA ASN A 608 -15.13 -28.59 23.31
C ASN A 608 -15.50 -30.06 23.07
N PRO A 609 -14.64 -31.05 23.42
CA PRO A 609 -14.83 -32.43 22.99
C PRO A 609 -16.05 -33.08 23.63
N ASN A 610 -16.87 -33.75 22.82
CA ASN A 610 -18.04 -34.50 23.28
C ASN A 610 -17.81 -35.99 23.05
N ILE A 611 -17.77 -36.76 24.14
CA ILE A 611 -17.49 -38.20 24.17
C ILE A 611 -18.71 -38.91 24.73
N THR A 612 -19.02 -40.11 24.21
CA THR A 612 -20.10 -40.95 24.74
C THR A 612 -19.57 -42.35 25.06
N ILE A 613 -19.72 -42.76 26.32
CA ILE A 613 -19.60 -44.16 26.73
C ILE A 613 -20.97 -44.80 26.55
N TYR A 614 -21.04 -45.86 25.74
CA TYR A 614 -22.27 -46.63 25.58
C TYR A 614 -22.38 -47.74 26.62
N TYR A 615 -23.59 -47.97 27.11
CA TYR A 615 -23.93 -49.02 28.05
C TYR A 615 -24.87 -50.03 27.43
N THR A 616 -24.56 -51.31 27.61
CA THR A 616 -25.36 -52.43 27.13
C THR A 616 -25.95 -53.15 28.35
N PRO A 617 -27.25 -53.50 28.37
CA PRO A 617 -27.85 -54.20 29.50
C PRO A 617 -27.13 -55.50 29.84
N ASN A 618 -27.06 -55.82 31.13
CA ASN A 618 -26.58 -57.10 31.61
C ASN A 618 -27.40 -58.23 30.97
N SER A 619 -26.72 -59.23 30.40
CA SER A 619 -27.38 -60.42 29.85
C SER A 619 -27.92 -61.30 30.97
N GLU A 620 -29.09 -60.97 31.51
CA GLU A 620 -29.74 -61.80 32.50
C GLU A 620 -30.04 -63.19 31.94
N LYS A 621 -29.45 -64.21 32.56
CA LYS A 621 -29.96 -65.59 32.49
C LYS A 621 -31.03 -65.82 33.56
N THR A 622 -32.07 -64.99 33.59
CA THR A 622 -33.31 -65.23 34.35
C THR A 622 -34.18 -66.27 33.63
N GLY A 623 -33.61 -67.47 33.45
CA GLY A 623 -34.22 -68.58 32.72
C GLY A 623 -35.37 -69.23 33.48
N ILE A 624 -36.59 -68.75 33.26
CA ILE A 624 -37.83 -69.47 33.57
C ILE A 624 -38.51 -69.82 32.23
N PRO A 625 -38.79 -71.10 31.92
CA PRO A 625 -39.39 -71.47 30.64
C PRO A 625 -40.82 -70.94 30.47
N GLY A 626 -41.05 -70.15 29.42
CA GLY A 626 -42.39 -69.81 28.93
C GLY A 626 -42.89 -70.86 27.93
N ASN A 627 -44.17 -71.23 28.01
CA ASN A 627 -44.75 -72.37 27.26
C ASN A 627 -45.05 -72.11 25.76
N ASP A 628 -44.61 -70.98 25.17
CA ASP A 628 -44.76 -70.68 23.73
C ASP A 628 -43.44 -70.41 22.98
N GLY A 629 -42.30 -70.33 23.67
CA GLY A 629 -40.99 -70.14 23.06
C GLY A 629 -40.67 -68.72 22.57
N SER A 630 -41.49 -67.71 22.89
CA SER A 630 -41.18 -66.31 22.61
C SER A 630 -40.19 -65.71 23.63
N LEU A 631 -39.17 -65.01 23.14
CA LEU A 631 -38.19 -64.28 23.98
C LEU A 631 -38.52 -62.78 23.98
N LEU A 632 -39.20 -62.33 25.02
CA LEU A 632 -39.40 -60.90 25.31
C LEU A 632 -38.25 -60.37 26.16
N VAL A 633 -37.37 -59.59 25.55
CA VAL A 633 -36.32 -58.83 26.27
C VAL A 633 -36.92 -57.51 26.74
N THR A 634 -37.37 -57.46 28.00
CA THR A 634 -37.62 -56.19 28.69
C THR A 634 -36.31 -55.66 29.27
N PRO A 635 -35.87 -54.42 28.95
CA PRO A 635 -34.70 -53.83 29.59
C PRO A 635 -34.98 -53.61 31.09
N PRO A 636 -33.94 -53.64 31.95
CA PRO A 636 -34.10 -53.37 33.37
C PRO A 636 -34.55 -51.92 33.61
N THR A 637 -35.47 -51.74 34.56
CA THR A 637 -35.98 -50.43 34.97
C THR A 637 -34.91 -49.56 35.65
N THR A 638 -35.17 -48.26 35.68
CA THR A 638 -34.28 -47.17 36.12
C THR A 638 -33.50 -47.47 37.41
N PRO A 639 -32.19 -47.12 37.49
CA PRO A 639 -31.43 -47.17 38.74
C PRO A 639 -32.04 -46.27 39.83
N GLU A 640 -32.03 -46.72 41.08
CA GLU A 640 -32.46 -45.92 42.23
C GLU A 640 -31.44 -44.81 42.56
N THR A 641 -31.93 -43.61 42.88
CA THR A 641 -31.08 -42.47 43.26
C THR A 641 -30.58 -42.61 44.69
N VAL A 642 -29.29 -42.90 44.87
CA VAL A 642 -28.66 -42.95 46.20
C VAL A 642 -28.41 -41.52 46.70
N THR A 643 -29.00 -41.14 47.83
CA THR A 643 -28.89 -39.79 48.41
C THR A 643 -27.57 -39.59 49.18
N PRO A 644 -26.78 -38.54 48.88
CA PRO A 644 -25.66 -38.15 49.75
C PRO A 644 -26.14 -37.69 51.12
N GLN A 645 -25.40 -38.02 52.19
CA GLN A 645 -25.67 -37.47 53.51
C GLN A 645 -25.22 -36.00 53.62
N ASN A 646 -25.97 -35.24 54.42
CA ASN A 646 -25.80 -33.80 54.59
C ASN A 646 -24.75 -33.48 55.67
N VAL A 647 -23.63 -32.87 55.27
CA VAL A 647 -22.69 -32.17 56.16
C VAL A 647 -22.42 -30.80 55.52
N GLY A 648 -22.69 -29.72 56.27
CA GLY A 648 -22.95 -28.40 55.67
C GLY A 648 -21.71 -27.58 55.28
N GLY A 649 -21.91 -26.69 54.31
CA GLY A 649 -20.98 -25.64 53.87
C GLY A 649 -21.74 -24.46 53.25
N THR A 650 -21.23 -23.24 53.43
CA THR A 650 -21.90 -21.96 53.14
C THR A 650 -22.29 -21.76 51.67
N VAL A 651 -23.48 -21.19 51.43
CA VAL A 651 -23.95 -20.77 50.10
C VAL A 651 -23.39 -19.40 49.71
N VAL A 652 -22.91 -19.27 48.47
CA VAL A 652 -22.69 -18.00 47.77
C VAL A 652 -23.24 -18.13 46.34
N THR A 653 -24.05 -17.18 45.89
CA THR A 653 -24.71 -17.20 44.58
C THR A 653 -24.15 -16.14 43.63
N PRO A 654 -23.73 -16.50 42.39
CA PRO A 654 -23.53 -15.53 41.31
C PRO A 654 -24.88 -15.07 40.72
N PRO A 655 -24.97 -13.86 40.13
CA PRO A 655 -26.23 -13.30 39.64
C PRO A 655 -26.58 -13.72 38.20
N THR A 656 -27.88 -13.84 37.92
CA THR A 656 -28.44 -13.99 36.56
C THR A 656 -28.81 -12.63 35.97
N THR A 657 -28.60 -12.43 34.67
CA THR A 657 -29.02 -11.22 33.93
C THR A 657 -29.88 -11.56 32.71
N THR A 658 -31.11 -11.05 32.66
CA THR A 658 -31.99 -11.10 31.48
C THR A 658 -32.73 -9.75 31.36
N PRO A 659 -32.79 -9.09 30.19
CA PRO A 659 -33.23 -7.70 30.07
C PRO A 659 -34.71 -7.50 29.69
N ALA A 660 -35.26 -6.32 30.02
CA ALA A 660 -36.48 -5.74 29.44
C ALA A 660 -36.50 -4.20 29.59
N GLY A 661 -37.14 -3.49 28.67
CA GLY A 661 -37.45 -2.04 28.77
C GLY A 661 -38.66 -1.75 29.69
N ASP A 662 -39.15 -0.51 29.82
CA ASP A 662 -39.14 0.60 28.85
C ASP A 662 -39.40 2.00 29.49
N ASN A 663 -39.14 3.08 28.73
CA ASN A 663 -39.63 4.47 28.84
C ASN A 663 -39.93 5.15 30.22
N GLY A 664 -39.00 6.01 30.66
CA GLY A 664 -39.17 7.47 30.57
C GLY A 664 -39.92 8.28 31.67
N THR A 665 -39.23 9.21 32.33
CA THR A 665 -39.67 10.61 32.61
C THR A 665 -38.56 11.48 33.24
N THR A 666 -38.49 12.76 32.85
CA THR A 666 -37.81 13.88 33.55
C THR A 666 -38.75 14.52 34.61
N PRO A 667 -38.34 15.39 35.57
CA PRO A 667 -37.30 16.44 35.43
C PRO A 667 -36.45 16.85 36.68
N SER A 668 -35.58 17.85 36.47
CA SER A 668 -35.09 18.90 37.41
C SER A 668 -34.29 18.57 38.68
N GLU A 669 -33.05 19.08 38.71
CA GLU A 669 -32.43 20.02 39.68
C GLU A 669 -32.73 19.93 41.21
N PRO A 670 -31.70 20.17 42.06
CA PRO A 670 -31.75 21.41 42.85
C PRO A 670 -30.42 22.15 43.07
N GLU A 671 -30.55 23.45 43.35
CA GLU A 671 -29.59 24.32 44.04
C GLU A 671 -29.27 23.80 45.48
N GLY A 672 -28.23 24.20 46.20
CA GLY A 672 -27.13 25.14 45.93
C GLY A 672 -26.54 25.71 47.25
N ASP A 673 -25.26 26.13 47.23
CA ASP A 673 -24.55 26.93 48.27
C ASP A 673 -24.41 26.30 49.69
N THR A 674 -23.49 26.65 50.60
CA THR A 674 -22.30 27.54 50.69
C THR A 674 -21.20 26.71 51.41
N ALA A 675 -19.89 26.98 51.45
CA ALA A 675 -18.88 27.81 50.75
C ALA A 675 -17.52 27.08 51.02
N ASN A 676 -16.27 27.53 50.86
CA ASN A 676 -15.51 28.80 50.80
C ASN A 676 -14.14 28.49 50.13
N ASN A 677 -13.22 29.40 49.80
CA ASN A 677 -13.23 30.80 49.34
C ASN A 677 -11.75 31.27 49.29
N HIS A 678 -11.16 31.45 48.11
CA HIS A 678 -10.56 32.74 47.73
C HIS A 678 -10.10 32.79 46.26
N ASP A 679 -10.57 33.82 45.55
CA ASP A 679 -10.11 34.24 44.22
C ASP A 679 -9.13 35.43 44.33
N LYS A 680 -8.24 35.58 43.32
CA LYS A 680 -7.76 36.88 42.78
C LYS A 680 -6.87 36.72 41.53
N THR A 681 -7.32 37.27 40.42
CA THR A 681 -6.48 37.80 39.31
C THR A 681 -6.10 39.29 39.62
N PRO A 682 -5.06 39.95 39.01
CA PRO A 682 -5.10 40.39 37.59
C PRO A 682 -3.74 40.68 36.84
N ASN A 683 -3.84 40.89 35.52
CA ASN A 683 -3.09 41.82 34.62
C ASN A 683 -1.53 41.81 34.41
N GLN A 684 -1.17 42.21 33.18
CA GLN A 684 0.11 42.77 32.66
C GLN A 684 0.45 44.17 33.29
N PRO A 685 1.62 44.86 33.04
CA PRO A 685 2.59 44.77 31.90
C PRO A 685 4.12 44.98 32.22
N SER A 686 4.91 45.26 31.17
CA SER A 686 6.10 46.17 31.10
C SER A 686 7.55 45.65 31.27
N GLU A 687 8.51 46.56 30.95
CA GLU A 687 9.85 46.29 30.37
C GLU A 687 11.04 46.76 31.26
N THR A 688 12.28 46.43 30.85
CA THR A 688 13.58 47.12 31.15
C THR A 688 14.10 47.12 32.61
N PRO A 689 15.35 47.58 32.91
CA PRO A 689 16.64 47.47 32.15
C PRO A 689 17.86 47.05 33.02
N SER A 690 18.98 46.69 32.38
CA SER A 690 20.38 47.04 32.76
C SER A 690 21.31 46.58 31.63
N GLN A 691 22.19 47.39 31.02
CA GLN A 691 23.38 48.09 31.56
C GLN A 691 24.54 47.15 31.96
N ASP A 692 25.54 47.12 31.07
CA ASP A 692 26.96 47.05 31.43
C ASP A 692 27.66 48.30 30.88
N ASN A 693 28.82 48.70 31.40
CA ASN A 693 29.44 50.02 31.18
C ASN A 693 30.94 49.95 30.83
N GLY A 694 31.32 50.56 29.70
CA GLY A 694 32.70 50.83 29.31
C GLY A 694 33.30 49.79 28.33
N GLU A 695 34.24 50.14 27.45
CA GLU A 695 34.91 51.42 27.21
C GLU A 695 35.13 51.72 25.70
N ASN A 696 35.54 52.98 25.44
CA ASN A 696 36.24 53.54 24.27
C ASN A 696 36.60 52.62 23.07
N VAL A 697 36.22 52.93 21.81
CA VAL A 697 36.56 54.11 20.96
C VAL A 697 37.78 53.87 20.04
N THR A 698 37.46 53.71 18.75
CA THR A 698 38.22 54.00 17.50
C THR A 698 39.48 53.23 17.10
N THR A 699 39.41 52.72 15.85
CA THR A 699 40.44 52.70 14.78
C THR A 699 41.74 51.92 14.96
N ASP A 700 42.01 51.00 14.02
CA ASP A 700 42.78 51.40 12.84
C ASP A 700 42.33 50.66 11.55
N THR A 701 42.92 50.97 10.39
CA THR A 701 42.48 50.53 9.04
C THR A 701 43.62 50.07 8.12
N GLU A 702 43.65 48.79 7.74
CA GLU A 702 44.39 48.28 6.56
C GLU A 702 43.76 46.93 6.11
N LYS A 703 43.47 46.55 4.84
CA LYS A 703 43.52 47.12 3.46
C LYS A 703 44.52 46.45 2.49
N GLY A 704 44.01 45.53 1.66
CA GLY A 704 44.67 44.92 0.48
C GLY A 704 44.94 43.41 0.65
N LYS A 705 45.03 42.57 -0.39
CA LYS A 705 44.81 42.67 -1.87
C LYS A 705 44.18 41.33 -2.31
N ALA A 706 43.25 41.21 -3.26
CA ALA A 706 43.18 41.71 -4.64
C ALA A 706 44.11 40.98 -5.64
N HIS A 707 43.58 39.90 -6.24
CA HIS A 707 43.90 39.31 -7.56
C HIS A 707 42.58 38.69 -8.04
N ASP A 708 41.80 39.23 -8.98
CA ASP A 708 42.05 39.66 -10.38
C ASP A 708 41.78 38.53 -11.40
N ALA A 709 41.28 38.90 -12.59
CA ALA A 709 40.25 38.12 -13.29
C ALA A 709 40.72 37.31 -14.52
N GLY A 710 39.90 36.33 -14.92
CA GLY A 710 40.03 35.58 -16.17
C GLY A 710 38.68 35.34 -16.84
N GLN A 711 38.35 36.13 -17.87
CA GLN A 711 37.24 35.84 -18.78
C GLN A 711 37.69 34.85 -19.87
N MET A 712 36.83 33.93 -20.31
CA MET A 712 36.56 33.74 -21.75
C MET A 712 35.35 32.85 -22.08
N SER A 713 34.52 33.39 -22.98
CA SER A 713 33.86 32.76 -24.15
C SER A 713 33.26 31.34 -24.11
N GLN A 714 32.03 31.28 -24.62
CA GLN A 714 31.44 30.08 -25.25
C GLN A 714 32.37 29.50 -26.33
N VAL A 715 32.45 28.16 -26.41
CA VAL A 715 32.82 27.44 -27.63
C VAL A 715 31.93 26.20 -27.77
N THR A 716 31.03 26.23 -28.77
CA THR A 716 30.35 25.03 -29.26
C THR A 716 31.32 24.24 -30.14
N LEU A 717 31.46 22.92 -29.96
CA LEU A 717 31.85 22.02 -31.06
C LEU A 717 31.52 20.54 -30.81
N ALA A 718 31.45 19.81 -31.92
CA ALA A 718 30.86 18.48 -32.09
C ALA A 718 31.63 17.30 -31.46
N GLN A 719 30.97 16.14 -31.50
CA GLN A 719 31.52 14.83 -31.20
C GLN A 719 32.78 14.51 -32.04
N SER A 720 33.75 13.83 -31.43
CA SER A 720 34.61 12.86 -32.13
C SER A 720 35.08 11.79 -31.15
N SER A 721 35.04 10.52 -31.56
CA SER A 721 35.34 9.36 -30.72
C SER A 721 36.80 8.91 -30.82
N ALA A 722 37.37 8.48 -29.70
CA ALA A 722 38.67 7.82 -29.63
C ALA A 722 38.67 6.73 -28.54
N ASN A 723 39.31 5.59 -28.82
CA ASN A 723 39.23 4.40 -27.97
C ASN A 723 40.11 4.50 -26.71
N ALA A 724 39.60 4.00 -25.59
CA ALA A 724 40.41 3.51 -24.49
C ALA A 724 39.91 2.10 -24.09
N GLN A 725 40.63 1.06 -24.51
CA GLN A 725 40.33 -0.32 -24.11
C GLN A 725 40.94 -0.59 -22.73
N SER A 726 40.16 -1.14 -21.81
CA SER A 726 40.65 -1.86 -20.62
C SER A 726 40.04 -3.25 -20.61
N ALA A 727 40.90 -4.27 -20.50
CA ALA A 727 40.48 -5.66 -20.63
C ALA A 727 40.21 -6.30 -19.26
N VAL A 728 39.12 -7.05 -19.17
CA VAL A 728 38.86 -8.01 -18.07
C VAL A 728 38.73 -9.39 -18.71
N GLY A 729 39.49 -10.37 -18.19
CA GLY A 729 39.64 -11.68 -18.82
C GLY A 729 38.48 -12.62 -18.53
N THR A 730 37.84 -13.14 -19.59
CA THR A 730 36.84 -14.22 -19.49
C THR A 730 37.49 -15.58 -19.28
N VAL A 731 37.03 -16.31 -18.26
CA VAL A 731 37.30 -17.76 -18.12
C VAL A 731 36.14 -18.52 -18.76
N GLN A 732 36.43 -19.23 -19.84
CA GLN A 732 35.44 -19.93 -20.66
C GLN A 732 35.54 -21.44 -20.45
N GLN A 733 34.52 -22.07 -19.87
CA GLN A 733 34.39 -23.54 -19.85
C GLN A 733 33.28 -24.01 -20.79
N THR A 734 33.66 -24.91 -21.71
CA THR A 734 32.78 -25.42 -22.77
C THR A 734 32.30 -26.83 -22.46
N SER A 735 30.99 -27.01 -22.26
CA SER A 735 30.38 -28.35 -22.18
C SER A 735 30.03 -28.87 -23.57
N LYS A 736 30.74 -29.90 -24.03
CA LYS A 736 30.36 -30.68 -25.23
C LYS A 736 29.52 -31.89 -24.83
N ASN A 737 28.47 -32.15 -25.60
CA ASN A 737 27.55 -33.27 -25.38
C ASN A 737 27.87 -34.41 -26.36
N THR A 738 28.04 -35.65 -25.88
CA THR A 738 28.18 -36.89 -26.68
C THR A 738 27.85 -38.09 -25.78
N GLY A 739 27.14 -39.10 -26.28
CA GLY A 739 26.58 -40.18 -25.45
C GLY A 739 26.83 -41.62 -25.94
N ASN A 740 25.97 -42.53 -25.46
CA ASN A 740 25.84 -43.98 -25.72
C ASN A 740 26.70 -44.96 -24.86
N ASN A 741 25.98 -45.75 -24.04
CA ASN A 741 26.06 -47.20 -23.74
C ASN A 741 27.47 -47.87 -23.58
N THR A 742 27.73 -48.79 -22.63
CA THR A 742 26.88 -49.93 -22.21
C THR A 742 27.40 -50.62 -20.92
N LEU A 743 26.48 -51.10 -20.06
CA LEU A 743 26.55 -52.18 -19.03
C LEU A 743 27.89 -52.73 -18.47
N LEU A 744 27.99 -52.83 -17.14
CA LEU A 744 28.05 -54.12 -16.41
C LEU A 744 27.75 -53.99 -14.89
N ASN A 745 27.34 -55.09 -14.25
CA ASN A 745 26.76 -55.13 -12.89
C ASN A 745 27.76 -55.44 -11.76
N THR A 746 27.47 -54.94 -10.55
CA THR A 746 27.26 -55.80 -9.36
C THR A 746 26.41 -55.05 -8.33
N ALA A 747 25.74 -55.77 -7.42
CA ALA A 747 24.58 -55.26 -6.69
C ALA A 747 24.69 -55.33 -5.16
N SER A 748 23.99 -54.41 -4.50
CA SER A 748 23.26 -54.62 -3.24
C SER A 748 22.12 -53.60 -3.19
N ALA A 749 20.99 -53.95 -2.56
CA ALA A 749 19.75 -53.20 -2.70
C ALA A 749 19.35 -52.50 -1.40
N GLU A 750 18.91 -51.25 -1.52
CA GLU A 750 18.06 -50.57 -0.56
C GLU A 750 17.11 -49.60 -1.30
N LEU A 751 16.00 -49.23 -0.66
CA LEU A 751 14.88 -48.55 -1.33
C LEU A 751 15.10 -47.03 -1.42
N PRO A 752 14.60 -46.35 -2.47
CA PRO A 752 14.82 -44.92 -2.67
C PRO A 752 14.06 -44.10 -1.61
N GLN A 753 14.77 -43.28 -0.85
CA GLN A 753 14.16 -42.19 -0.09
C GLN A 753 13.79 -41.04 -1.04
N THR A 754 12.63 -40.43 -0.81
CA THR A 754 12.17 -39.23 -1.52
C THR A 754 12.86 -37.98 -0.97
N ASN A 755 13.43 -37.15 -1.85
CA ASN A 755 13.99 -35.86 -1.48
C ASN A 755 12.91 -34.93 -0.90
N GLU A 756 13.00 -34.60 0.40
CA GLU A 756 12.39 -33.37 0.92
C GLU A 756 13.42 -32.23 0.92
N GLN A 757 13.55 -31.54 -0.22
CA GLN A 757 13.94 -30.13 -0.18
C GLN A 757 12.68 -29.30 0.08
N ARG A 758 12.34 -29.06 1.34
CA ARG A 758 11.40 -27.97 1.69
C ARG A 758 12.14 -26.64 1.64
N SER A 759 11.57 -25.67 0.94
CA SER A 759 11.98 -24.28 1.00
C SER A 759 11.62 -23.67 2.37
N ASN A 760 12.52 -22.84 2.91
CA ASN A 760 12.31 -22.19 4.20
C ASN A 760 11.43 -20.93 4.02
N THR A 761 10.12 -21.09 4.11
CA THR A 761 9.13 -19.99 4.10
C THR A 761 8.46 -19.81 5.47
N TRP A 762 9.21 -20.02 6.55
CA TRP A 762 8.71 -19.96 7.95
C TRP A 762 9.13 -18.68 8.69
N THR A 763 9.69 -17.69 7.98
CA THR A 763 10.62 -16.73 8.58
C THR A 763 9.97 -15.53 9.28
N ILE A 764 8.78 -15.06 8.86
CA ILE A 764 8.22 -13.79 9.38
C ILE A 764 7.26 -14.05 10.55
N LEU A 765 6.06 -14.58 10.28
CA LEU A 765 5.10 -15.04 11.32
C LEU A 765 5.72 -16.06 12.30
N GLY A 766 6.72 -16.84 11.85
CA GLY A 766 7.45 -17.73 12.74
C GLY A 766 8.32 -16.99 13.75
N LEU A 767 8.93 -15.85 13.40
CA LEU A 767 9.83 -15.13 14.30
C LEU A 767 9.10 -14.33 15.38
N SER A 768 7.97 -13.66 15.07
CA SER A 768 7.21 -12.93 16.10
C SER A 768 6.56 -13.88 17.11
N LEU A 769 6.05 -15.03 16.69
CA LEU A 769 5.56 -16.04 17.65
C LEU A 769 6.69 -16.80 18.36
N MET A 770 7.85 -17.02 17.73
CA MET A 770 9.03 -17.59 18.40
C MET A 770 9.67 -16.64 19.41
N SER A 771 9.66 -15.32 19.16
CA SER A 771 10.19 -14.33 20.10
C SER A 771 9.32 -14.28 21.36
N ILE A 772 7.99 -14.25 21.21
CA ILE A 772 7.02 -14.43 22.31
C ILE A 772 7.29 -15.73 23.07
N LEU A 773 7.41 -16.88 22.40
CA LEU A 773 7.73 -18.17 23.06
C LEU A 773 9.10 -18.19 23.75
N SER A 774 10.09 -17.45 23.24
CA SER A 774 11.43 -17.38 23.82
C SER A 774 11.48 -16.57 25.11
N LEU A 775 10.70 -15.48 25.20
CA LEU A 775 10.52 -14.66 26.41
C LEU A 775 9.99 -15.46 27.61
N PHE A 776 9.21 -16.52 27.36
CA PHE A 776 8.66 -17.39 28.41
C PHE A 776 9.51 -18.64 28.72
N GLY A 777 10.71 -18.77 28.13
CA GLY A 777 11.68 -19.80 28.50
C GLY A 777 11.21 -21.25 28.28
N ILE A 778 10.25 -21.49 27.38
CA ILE A 778 9.60 -22.80 27.18
C ILE A 778 10.53 -23.74 26.40
N THR A 779 11.55 -24.28 27.08
CA THR A 779 12.39 -25.35 26.54
C THR A 779 11.54 -26.59 26.26
N LYS A 780 11.69 -27.20 25.07
CA LYS A 780 11.02 -28.46 24.70
C LYS A 780 11.16 -29.50 25.82
N GLN A 781 10.06 -29.87 26.47
CA GLN A 781 10.05 -31.00 27.38
C GLN A 781 10.52 -32.24 26.62
N LYS A 782 11.53 -32.94 27.17
CA LYS A 782 11.91 -34.25 26.64
C LYS A 782 10.76 -35.22 26.88
N LYS A 783 10.27 -35.84 25.81
CA LYS A 783 9.26 -36.90 25.85
C LYS A 783 9.77 -38.00 26.79
N HIS A 784 9.07 -38.20 27.92
CA HIS A 784 9.37 -39.31 28.81
C HIS A 784 8.87 -40.60 28.17
N GLU A 785 9.78 -41.44 27.70
CA GLU A 785 9.46 -42.80 27.28
C GLU A 785 9.29 -43.66 28.55
N GLY A 786 8.03 -43.94 28.89
CA GLY A 786 7.69 -44.85 29.99
C GLY A 786 7.78 -46.29 29.54
N ASN A 787 8.67 -47.07 30.14
CA ASN A 787 8.69 -48.53 29.98
C ASN A 787 7.48 -49.17 30.69
N ASN A 788 6.71 -49.96 29.96
CA ASN A 788 6.08 -51.21 30.40
C ASN A 788 5.64 -52.03 29.19
#